data_AF-A0A4T0FNT3-F1
#
_entry.id   AF-A0A4T0FNT3-F1
#
_cell.length_a   1.000
_cell.length_b   1.000
_cell.length_c   1.000
_cell.angle_alpha   90.00
_cell.angle_beta   90.00
_cell.angle_gamma   90.00
#
_symmetry.space_group_name_H-M   'P 1'
#
loop_
_entity.id
_entity.type
_entity.pdbx_description
1 polymer ?
#
loop_
_entity_poly.entity_id
_entity_poly.type
_entity_poly.pdbx_seq_one_letter_code
_entity_poly.pdbx_strand_id
1 'polypeptide(L)'
;MTDLSKIEELQQLLNLDSEDASISLLEDSEWDIQAAVETFFDRQSKEAEQQQPRQQPPQLPQSSSVAGVGLGLARWPVTWIWNVCRGLLFLVVKLLRLPLWLYALIFSKPSSLADAPPPHVSPQDANSLLISSIHEAVNSEEPSSSTSALANTQKRTETHSIPSFYIGSPSEALRDARENAQFTIIALLDNETPSTQFRYQTLANNRLSSLIDTHQCLIWAGDVTSNRAAWNYAKSRGVSSLPHVELHSLQAMPMSRNALVSTPTMTHLSSLHGADTLGDAFVDALSSRHLNRISPYLTRLRKEKYERQRATYLREAAEKAENERMQQDAEKVLRRRRELAESSRRAEEAAVQKEQEEVIKLDREAQLLKHRVYIRSTLPKEPASGVRLAFKLADGRRIVRNFSPESSLDMLYSYIDTIDVDAVNAVNAADASPLDDYTPTFNLYTSYPRTHIPNEESRSIADVEGLSKGGFVVVESTIARADSDEESEEVPATAKHTASVIFVHGLGDSGYGWKPVAELLSQRLPHVKFILPHAPSQPVTLNGGMSMPSWFDLTSLTLEGTDDEDGLLRSASELNKLVTAEVDGGIPSDRVVVGGFSQGSALSFLVGLSSERKLAGTVALSGWLPMRNKIKAMLGPHHQHLPIFQAHGTDDPIVNPKYADLTNEFIKSLGFKDTPHTNPQRGAISFTKYEGIGHGACQEELQDLGGWLEKVIPISNDGYSTYFTDLSASYPLKLLTPSLRAAPVGVGLCYSLQYGGGLVAGDICNLGVEVSDGSVLLLLTQGSTKVFKSDGVRTSHQKLHATVHPHSTLISLPDPVQPFAASRYKQRQDIHLHSTASAVILDAFTGGRLARGECWDFDMYASINKIFVDGDLLIRDSLLLTQPDIGNRMHPFTAHAMLFLVGEKTSELRQNFHNEYAALNAILNGKFSVDDKVIWSYTAVNEHASVVRLASTDDEAIKLFLRDRCTPLQKVVGVEAYLRCFR
;
A
#
# COMPACT_ATOMS: atom_id res chain seq x y z
N MET A 1 -19.60 32.77 24.41
CA MET A 1 -19.40 33.59 25.62
C MET A 1 -19.59 32.64 26.78
N THR A 2 -18.61 32.54 27.67
CA THR A 2 -18.72 31.78 28.91
C THR A 2 -19.60 32.56 29.89
N ASP A 3 -20.51 31.88 30.58
CA ASP A 3 -21.49 32.49 31.47
C ASP A 3 -20.99 32.41 32.92
N LEU A 4 -20.13 33.36 33.30
CA LEU A 4 -19.31 33.32 34.53
C LEU A 4 -20.12 33.04 35.81
N SER A 5 -21.33 33.59 35.93
CA SER A 5 -22.19 33.35 37.09
C SER A 5 -22.58 31.88 37.28
N LYS A 6 -22.69 31.09 36.19
CA LYS A 6 -22.99 29.66 36.29
C LYS A 6 -21.80 28.84 36.79
N ILE A 7 -20.58 29.30 36.53
CA ILE A 7 -19.35 28.68 37.02
C ILE A 7 -19.27 28.89 38.55
N GLU A 8 -19.45 30.13 39.01
CA GLU A 8 -19.49 30.46 40.44
C GLU A 8 -20.62 29.71 41.19
N GLU A 9 -21.81 29.60 40.59
CA GLU A 9 -22.96 28.89 41.17
C GLU A 9 -22.70 27.38 41.29
N LEU A 10 -22.14 26.74 40.25
CA LEU A 10 -21.79 25.32 40.29
C LEU A 10 -20.65 25.02 41.28
N GLN A 11 -19.63 25.90 41.34
CA GLN A 11 -18.54 25.79 42.32
C GLN A 11 -19.04 25.84 43.75
N GLN A 12 -20.02 26.69 44.07
CA GLN A 12 -20.64 26.75 45.40
C GLN A 12 -21.52 25.53 45.70
N LEU A 13 -22.24 24.99 44.70
CA LEU A 13 -23.11 23.82 44.87
C LEU A 13 -22.34 22.50 45.07
N LEU A 14 -21.20 22.34 44.41
CA LEU A 14 -20.38 21.11 44.45
C LEU A 14 -19.10 21.25 45.28
N ASN A 15 -18.82 22.43 45.84
CA ASN A 15 -17.59 22.77 46.56
C ASN A 15 -16.32 22.42 45.77
N LEU A 16 -16.25 22.91 44.51
CA LEU A 16 -15.15 22.64 43.57
C LEU A 16 -14.11 23.77 43.56
N ASP A 17 -12.89 23.46 43.99
CA ASP A 17 -11.76 24.42 44.03
C ASP A 17 -11.17 24.76 42.64
N SER A 18 -11.68 24.16 41.55
CA SER A 18 -11.16 24.31 40.18
C SER A 18 -12.20 24.91 39.23
N GLU A 19 -11.81 25.98 38.54
CA GLU A 19 -12.60 26.61 37.48
C GLU A 19 -12.69 25.70 36.25
N ASP A 20 -11.55 25.13 35.79
CA ASP A 20 -11.51 24.20 34.65
C ASP A 20 -12.38 22.95 34.85
N ALA A 21 -12.40 22.38 36.06
CA ALA A 21 -13.27 21.24 36.38
C ALA A 21 -14.76 21.62 36.30
N SER A 22 -15.09 22.85 36.72
CA SER A 22 -16.47 23.36 36.71
C SER A 22 -16.93 23.75 35.31
N ILE A 23 -16.05 24.34 34.49
CA ILE A 23 -16.27 24.59 33.06
C ILE A 23 -16.47 23.27 32.32
N SER A 24 -15.60 22.27 32.54
CA SER A 24 -15.70 20.94 31.93
C SER A 24 -17.05 20.27 32.25
N LEU A 25 -17.50 20.33 33.52
CA LEU A 25 -18.77 19.76 33.93
C LEU A 25 -19.99 20.50 33.36
N LEU A 26 -19.90 21.82 33.16
CA LEU A 26 -20.92 22.61 32.45
C LEU A 26 -20.91 22.34 30.94
N GLU A 27 -19.76 22.16 30.29
CA GLU A 27 -19.68 21.81 28.86
C GLU A 27 -20.22 20.39 28.59
N ASP A 28 -19.94 19.43 29.48
CA ASP A 28 -20.55 18.08 29.47
C ASP A 28 -22.09 18.12 29.63
N SER A 29 -22.62 19.18 30.24
CA SER A 29 -24.04 19.32 30.65
C SER A 29 -24.80 20.43 29.89
N GLU A 30 -24.30 20.85 28.72
CA GLU A 30 -24.86 21.92 27.88
C GLU A 30 -25.16 23.26 28.62
N TRP A 31 -24.37 23.57 29.66
CA TRP A 31 -24.50 24.71 30.58
C TRP A 31 -25.79 24.71 31.43
N ASP A 32 -26.38 23.55 31.68
CA ASP A 32 -27.38 23.33 32.73
C ASP A 32 -26.73 22.90 34.05
N ILE A 33 -27.00 23.65 35.12
CA ILE A 33 -26.39 23.45 36.45
C ILE A 33 -26.97 22.21 37.14
N GLN A 34 -28.27 21.92 36.95
CA GLN A 34 -28.91 20.78 37.62
C GLN A 34 -28.42 19.46 36.98
N ALA A 35 -28.29 19.42 35.66
CA ALA A 35 -27.69 18.29 34.96
C ALA A 35 -26.21 18.09 35.33
N ALA A 36 -25.44 19.17 35.53
CA ALA A 36 -24.05 19.10 35.99
C ALA A 36 -23.94 18.51 37.42
N VAL A 37 -24.81 18.94 38.34
CA VAL A 37 -24.87 18.40 39.72
C VAL A 37 -25.24 16.91 39.72
N GLU A 38 -26.24 16.50 38.95
CA GLU A 38 -26.62 15.07 38.83
C GLU A 38 -25.47 14.24 38.23
N THR A 39 -24.78 14.77 37.20
CA THR A 39 -23.61 14.13 36.57
C THR A 39 -22.42 13.98 37.52
N PHE A 40 -22.23 14.91 38.46
CA PHE A 40 -21.16 14.81 39.46
C PHE A 40 -21.33 13.60 40.39
N PHE A 41 -22.51 13.46 41.00
CA PHE A 41 -22.77 12.39 41.96
C PHE A 41 -22.88 11.01 41.29
N ASP A 42 -23.36 10.95 40.04
CA ASP A 42 -23.38 9.71 39.24
C ASP A 42 -21.98 9.27 38.75
N ARG A 43 -20.97 10.16 38.74
CA ARG A 43 -19.56 9.76 38.57
C ARG A 43 -19.02 9.11 39.85
N GLN A 44 -19.19 9.74 41.02
CA GLN A 44 -18.68 9.17 42.28
C GLN A 44 -19.33 7.84 42.68
N SER A 45 -20.63 7.64 42.38
CA SER A 45 -21.29 6.35 42.65
C SER A 45 -20.67 5.20 41.84
N LYS A 46 -20.30 5.45 40.59
CA LYS A 46 -19.71 4.45 39.67
C LYS A 46 -18.24 4.14 39.98
N GLU A 47 -17.49 5.12 40.48
CA GLU A 47 -16.13 4.89 40.99
C GLU A 47 -16.13 3.98 42.23
N ALA A 48 -17.16 4.06 43.09
CA ALA A 48 -17.34 3.16 44.22
C ALA A 48 -17.73 1.73 43.81
N GLU A 49 -18.55 1.54 42.75
CA GLU A 49 -18.93 0.20 42.28
C GLU A 49 -17.80 -0.58 41.60
N GLN A 50 -16.80 0.09 41.01
CA GLN A 50 -15.72 -0.59 40.26
C GLN A 50 -14.72 -1.36 41.13
N GLN A 51 -14.76 -1.23 42.46
CA GLN A 51 -13.78 -1.85 43.37
C GLN A 51 -14.13 -3.29 43.81
N GLN A 52 -15.16 -3.96 43.24
CA GLN A 52 -15.50 -5.36 43.56
C GLN A 52 -15.13 -6.36 42.43
N PRO A 53 -14.33 -7.41 42.70
CA PRO A 53 -13.91 -8.38 41.68
C PRO A 53 -15.02 -9.39 41.34
N ARG A 54 -15.30 -9.59 40.05
CA ARG A 54 -16.29 -10.58 39.56
C ARG A 54 -15.67 -11.92 39.14
N GLN A 55 -16.42 -12.99 39.36
CA GLN A 55 -16.07 -14.36 38.96
C GLN A 55 -16.45 -14.65 37.49
N GLN A 56 -15.82 -15.68 36.89
CA GLN A 56 -16.08 -16.09 35.49
C GLN A 56 -17.33 -16.98 35.33
N PRO A 57 -18.09 -16.85 34.23
CA PRO A 57 -19.22 -17.73 33.90
C PRO A 57 -18.80 -18.95 33.03
N PRO A 58 -19.60 -20.04 32.99
CA PRO A 58 -19.28 -21.29 32.30
C PRO A 58 -19.67 -21.34 30.80
N GLN A 59 -19.18 -22.37 30.09
CA GLN A 59 -19.47 -22.66 28.67
C GLN A 59 -20.51 -23.77 28.45
N LEU A 60 -20.83 -24.03 27.16
CA LEU A 60 -21.54 -25.17 26.51
C LEU A 60 -22.98 -24.89 26.03
N PRO A 61 -23.50 -25.61 24.99
CA PRO A 61 -22.82 -26.32 23.88
C PRO A 61 -23.40 -25.98 22.48
N GLN A 62 -22.89 -26.62 21.42
CA GLN A 62 -23.43 -26.56 20.05
C GLN A 62 -24.56 -27.59 19.79
N SER A 63 -25.48 -27.30 18.87
CA SER A 63 -26.32 -28.31 18.17
C SER A 63 -26.84 -27.77 16.82
N SER A 64 -27.55 -28.61 16.03
CA SER A 64 -27.55 -28.51 14.56
C SER A 64 -28.91 -28.59 13.83
N SER A 65 -29.13 -27.63 12.92
CA SER A 65 -29.61 -27.79 11.53
C SER A 65 -31.03 -28.29 11.17
N VAL A 66 -31.63 -27.59 10.17
CA VAL A 66 -32.71 -27.97 9.22
C VAL A 66 -34.16 -28.08 9.71
N ALA A 67 -35.01 -27.10 9.32
CA ALA A 67 -36.17 -27.28 8.40
C ALA A 67 -37.14 -26.06 8.41
N GLY A 68 -37.65 -25.65 7.23
CA GLY A 68 -38.74 -24.66 7.10
C GLY A 68 -38.63 -23.77 5.85
N VAL A 69 -39.71 -23.65 5.06
CA VAL A 69 -39.73 -22.94 3.76
C VAL A 69 -41.02 -22.11 3.61
N GLY A 70 -40.95 -20.93 2.97
CA GLY A 70 -42.13 -20.17 2.56
C GLY A 70 -41.83 -19.03 1.57
N LEU A 71 -42.77 -18.79 0.64
CA LEU A 71 -42.81 -17.72 -0.40
C LEU A 71 -41.75 -17.82 -1.54
N GLY A 72 -42.04 -17.45 -2.80
CA GLY A 72 -43.36 -17.25 -3.44
C GLY A 72 -43.42 -16.28 -4.63
N LEU A 73 -43.61 -16.79 -5.87
CA LEU A 73 -44.02 -16.06 -7.11
C LEU A 73 -42.97 -15.06 -7.69
N ALA A 74 -42.77 -14.84 -9.01
CA ALA A 74 -43.13 -15.47 -10.31
C ALA A 74 -42.07 -14.99 -11.37
N ARG A 75 -42.12 -15.10 -12.71
CA ARG A 75 -43.08 -15.55 -13.77
C ARG A 75 -42.28 -16.02 -15.02
N TRP A 76 -42.90 -16.21 -16.21
CA TRP A 76 -42.32 -16.98 -17.34
C TRP A 76 -42.46 -16.35 -18.76
N PRO A 77 -41.68 -16.82 -19.77
CA PRO A 77 -41.89 -16.55 -21.21
C PRO A 77 -42.49 -17.73 -22.04
N VAL A 78 -43.81 -17.71 -22.24
CA VAL A 78 -44.62 -18.13 -23.43
C VAL A 78 -44.40 -19.48 -24.18
N THR A 79 -43.19 -19.97 -24.47
CA THR A 79 -42.97 -21.02 -25.51
C THR A 79 -43.56 -22.41 -25.20
N TRP A 80 -43.92 -22.68 -23.94
CA TRP A 80 -44.45 -23.98 -23.50
C TRP A 80 -45.90 -24.26 -23.96
N ILE A 81 -46.70 -23.20 -24.15
CA ILE A 81 -48.17 -23.31 -24.29
C ILE A 81 -48.60 -24.08 -25.54
N TRP A 82 -47.93 -23.86 -26.68
CA TRP A 82 -48.32 -24.44 -27.97
C TRP A 82 -48.26 -25.99 -27.99
N ASN A 83 -47.23 -26.56 -27.36
CA ASN A 83 -47.06 -28.02 -27.28
C ASN A 83 -48.04 -28.65 -26.28
N VAL A 84 -48.35 -27.95 -25.18
CA VAL A 84 -49.38 -28.36 -24.20
C VAL A 84 -50.77 -28.37 -24.84
N CYS A 85 -51.11 -27.37 -25.66
CA CYS A 85 -52.39 -27.34 -26.40
C CYS A 85 -52.53 -28.50 -27.40
N ARG A 86 -51.46 -28.88 -28.12
CA ARG A 86 -51.47 -30.09 -28.98
C ARG A 86 -51.72 -31.37 -28.20
N GLY A 87 -51.10 -31.51 -27.02
CA GLY A 87 -51.32 -32.66 -26.13
C GLY A 87 -52.77 -32.74 -25.60
N LEU A 88 -53.29 -31.62 -25.09
CA LEU A 88 -54.65 -31.52 -24.55
C LEU A 88 -55.73 -31.81 -25.60
N LEU A 89 -55.62 -31.29 -26.83
CA LEU A 89 -56.60 -31.58 -27.87
C LEU A 89 -56.63 -33.07 -28.24
N PHE A 90 -55.46 -33.72 -28.28
CA PHE A 90 -55.33 -35.16 -28.53
C PHE A 90 -55.91 -36.00 -27.37
N LEU A 91 -55.78 -35.53 -26.13
CA LEU A 91 -56.34 -36.16 -24.93
C LEU A 91 -57.88 -36.06 -24.92
N VAL A 92 -58.43 -34.87 -25.20
CA VAL A 92 -59.88 -34.62 -25.23
C VAL A 92 -60.58 -35.46 -26.30
N VAL A 93 -60.01 -35.55 -27.52
CA VAL A 93 -60.58 -36.39 -28.59
C VAL A 93 -60.51 -37.88 -28.24
N LYS A 94 -59.46 -38.34 -27.54
CA LYS A 94 -59.39 -39.73 -27.03
C LYS A 94 -60.39 -40.02 -25.91
N LEU A 95 -60.66 -39.07 -25.01
CA LEU A 95 -61.67 -39.25 -23.96
C LEU A 95 -63.10 -39.31 -24.53
N LEU A 96 -63.41 -38.49 -25.54
CA LEU A 96 -64.78 -38.32 -26.05
C LEU A 96 -65.15 -39.25 -27.22
N ARG A 97 -64.22 -40.07 -27.74
CA ARG A 97 -64.46 -41.08 -28.80
C ARG A 97 -65.21 -40.57 -30.04
N LEU A 98 -64.95 -39.33 -30.46
CA LEU A 98 -65.60 -38.74 -31.63
C LEU A 98 -65.10 -39.37 -32.96
N PRO A 99 -65.98 -39.54 -33.97
CA PRO A 99 -65.67 -40.30 -35.19
C PRO A 99 -64.77 -39.53 -36.18
N LEU A 100 -63.95 -40.29 -36.92
CA LEU A 100 -62.86 -39.80 -37.77
C LEU A 100 -63.27 -38.90 -38.94
N TRP A 101 -64.54 -38.87 -39.37
CA TRP A 101 -64.97 -38.08 -40.54
C TRP A 101 -64.86 -36.56 -40.31
N LEU A 102 -64.84 -36.09 -39.06
CA LEU A 102 -64.68 -34.67 -38.74
C LEU A 102 -63.31 -34.10 -39.18
N TYR A 103 -62.29 -34.94 -39.37
CA TYR A 103 -60.98 -34.54 -39.89
C TYR A 103 -61.01 -34.09 -41.36
N ALA A 104 -61.99 -34.56 -42.15
CA ALA A 104 -62.00 -34.35 -43.61
C ALA A 104 -62.49 -32.94 -44.02
N LEU A 105 -63.28 -32.27 -43.18
CA LEU A 105 -63.94 -30.99 -43.50
C LEU A 105 -63.01 -29.77 -43.44
N ILE A 106 -61.80 -29.89 -42.88
CA ILE A 106 -60.86 -28.77 -42.66
C ILE A 106 -59.86 -28.60 -43.82
N PHE A 107 -59.73 -29.60 -44.71
CA PHE A 107 -58.59 -29.70 -45.66
C PHE A 107 -58.96 -29.96 -47.12
N SER A 108 -60.03 -29.32 -47.63
CA SER A 108 -60.28 -29.25 -49.08
C SER A 108 -59.51 -28.09 -49.73
N LYS A 109 -58.95 -28.30 -50.92
CA LYS A 109 -58.30 -27.28 -51.76
C LYS A 109 -58.91 -27.25 -53.16
N PRO A 110 -59.05 -26.07 -53.80
CA PRO A 110 -59.24 -25.97 -55.24
C PRO A 110 -57.93 -26.23 -56.00
N SER A 111 -58.04 -26.51 -57.31
CA SER A 111 -56.97 -27.07 -58.15
C SER A 111 -56.43 -26.09 -59.20
N SER A 112 -55.10 -26.12 -59.40
CA SER A 112 -54.39 -25.76 -60.64
C SER A 112 -52.90 -26.17 -60.53
N LEU A 113 -52.21 -26.26 -61.68
CA LEU A 113 -50.91 -26.91 -61.91
C LEU A 113 -50.90 -28.44 -61.61
N ALA A 114 -50.49 -29.22 -62.60
CA ALA A 114 -50.70 -30.68 -62.68
C ALA A 114 -50.19 -31.46 -61.45
N ASP A 115 -50.90 -32.54 -61.10
CA ASP A 115 -50.73 -33.27 -59.83
C ASP A 115 -49.55 -34.25 -59.78
N ALA A 116 -48.78 -34.39 -60.85
CA ALA A 116 -47.53 -35.17 -60.86
C ALA A 116 -46.33 -34.25 -60.60
N PRO A 117 -45.59 -34.40 -59.48
CA PRO A 117 -44.31 -33.71 -59.31
C PRO A 117 -43.28 -34.29 -60.30
N PRO A 118 -42.38 -33.46 -60.86
CA PRO A 118 -41.33 -33.94 -61.76
C PRO A 118 -40.34 -34.88 -61.04
N PRO A 119 -39.61 -35.73 -61.79
CA PRO A 119 -38.71 -36.73 -61.23
C PRO A 119 -37.60 -36.11 -60.36
N HIS A 120 -37.03 -36.93 -59.48
CA HIS A 120 -36.03 -36.49 -58.50
C HIS A 120 -34.63 -36.32 -59.12
N VAL A 121 -34.47 -35.28 -59.94
CA VAL A 121 -33.18 -34.71 -60.31
C VAL A 121 -32.69 -33.81 -59.17
N SER A 122 -31.37 -33.70 -58.93
CA SER A 122 -30.88 -32.73 -57.94
C SER A 122 -31.06 -31.30 -58.46
N PRO A 123 -31.23 -30.27 -57.60
CA PRO A 123 -31.30 -28.88 -58.05
C PRO A 123 -30.03 -28.41 -58.78
N GLN A 124 -28.90 -29.08 -58.56
CA GLN A 124 -27.62 -28.75 -59.21
C GLN A 124 -27.57 -29.31 -60.63
N ASP A 125 -27.97 -30.58 -60.81
CA ASP A 125 -28.00 -31.25 -62.11
C ASP A 125 -29.11 -30.69 -63.02
N ALA A 126 -30.28 -30.35 -62.44
CA ALA A 126 -31.37 -29.74 -63.20
C ALA A 126 -31.01 -28.32 -63.68
N ASN A 127 -30.23 -27.57 -62.89
CA ASN A 127 -29.73 -26.26 -63.29
C ASN A 127 -28.59 -26.37 -64.32
N SER A 128 -27.67 -27.33 -64.19
CA SER A 128 -26.58 -27.50 -65.17
C SER A 128 -27.10 -27.92 -66.55
N LEU A 129 -28.12 -28.78 -66.62
CA LEU A 129 -28.81 -29.15 -67.86
C LEU A 129 -29.55 -27.96 -68.51
N LEU A 130 -30.18 -27.08 -67.70
CA LEU A 130 -30.79 -25.85 -68.22
C LEU A 130 -29.71 -24.91 -68.80
N ILE A 131 -28.59 -24.75 -68.08
CA ILE A 131 -27.46 -23.91 -68.52
C ILE A 131 -26.86 -24.46 -69.82
N SER A 132 -26.64 -25.78 -69.93
CA SER A 132 -26.11 -26.37 -71.18
C SER A 132 -27.06 -26.18 -72.36
N SER A 133 -28.39 -26.29 -72.17
CA SER A 133 -29.36 -26.02 -73.24
C SER A 133 -29.33 -24.57 -73.75
N ILE A 134 -29.00 -23.60 -72.89
CA ILE A 134 -28.81 -22.20 -73.28
C ILE A 134 -27.49 -22.05 -74.05
N HIS A 135 -26.40 -22.68 -73.59
CA HIS A 135 -25.13 -22.70 -74.31
C HIS A 135 -25.22 -23.35 -75.71
N GLU A 136 -25.94 -24.46 -75.86
CA GLU A 136 -26.08 -25.13 -77.16
C GLU A 136 -26.86 -24.29 -78.18
N ALA A 137 -28.00 -23.72 -77.78
CA ALA A 137 -28.83 -22.90 -78.66
C ALA A 137 -28.13 -21.61 -79.14
N VAL A 138 -27.39 -20.94 -78.27
CA VAL A 138 -26.62 -19.72 -78.60
C VAL A 138 -25.54 -19.96 -79.66
N ASN A 139 -25.10 -21.21 -79.86
CA ASN A 139 -24.11 -21.58 -80.88
C ASN A 139 -24.73 -22.08 -82.20
N SER A 140 -26.04 -21.89 -82.45
CA SER A 140 -26.78 -22.56 -83.54
C SER A 140 -27.33 -21.69 -84.70
N GLU A 141 -27.06 -20.38 -84.71
CA GLU A 141 -27.29 -19.47 -85.85
C GLU A 141 -25.90 -19.04 -86.39
N GLU A 142 -25.57 -18.84 -87.68
CA GLU A 142 -26.25 -18.47 -88.95
C GLU A 142 -25.86 -19.47 -90.09
N PRO A 143 -26.30 -19.31 -91.36
CA PRO A 143 -27.67 -19.08 -91.88
C PRO A 143 -28.02 -20.08 -93.03
N SER A 144 -29.20 -19.95 -93.63
CA SER A 144 -29.53 -20.64 -94.90
C SER A 144 -29.84 -19.69 -96.06
N SER A 145 -29.60 -20.18 -97.28
CA SER A 145 -29.81 -19.53 -98.59
C SER A 145 -28.82 -18.41 -99.01
N SER A 146 -28.32 -18.58 -100.23
CA SER A 146 -27.36 -17.74 -100.95
C SER A 146 -27.93 -16.44 -101.51
N THR A 147 -27.13 -15.36 -101.55
CA THR A 147 -26.56 -14.79 -102.81
C THR A 147 -25.68 -13.55 -102.58
N SER A 148 -24.88 -13.19 -103.59
CA SER A 148 -24.10 -11.94 -103.76
C SER A 148 -23.19 -11.48 -102.62
N ALA A 149 -21.88 -11.63 -102.82
CA ALA A 149 -20.87 -10.90 -102.05
C ALA A 149 -20.47 -9.61 -102.79
N LEU A 150 -20.45 -8.46 -102.08
CA LEU A 150 -19.38 -7.45 -102.16
C LEU A 150 -19.58 -6.32 -101.13
N ALA A 151 -18.50 -6.01 -100.40
CA ALA A 151 -18.25 -4.79 -99.64
C ALA A 151 -19.35 -4.24 -98.70
N ASN A 152 -19.28 -4.62 -97.41
CA ASN A 152 -18.79 -3.63 -96.45
C ASN A 152 -18.18 -4.17 -95.14
N THR A 153 -17.33 -3.30 -94.63
CA THR A 153 -16.53 -3.28 -93.40
C THR A 153 -17.30 -3.62 -92.10
N GLN A 154 -16.61 -4.17 -91.08
CA GLN A 154 -17.07 -4.38 -89.68
C GLN A 154 -18.25 -5.36 -89.45
N LYS A 155 -17.95 -6.66 -89.24
CA LYS A 155 -18.70 -7.53 -88.30
C LYS A 155 -17.74 -7.87 -87.15
N ARG A 156 -18.03 -7.44 -85.92
CA ARG A 156 -17.33 -7.94 -84.71
C ARG A 156 -17.76 -9.39 -84.50
N THR A 157 -16.82 -10.28 -84.17
CA THR A 157 -17.13 -11.58 -83.59
C THR A 157 -17.49 -11.38 -82.12
N GLU A 158 -18.76 -11.06 -81.83
CA GLU A 158 -19.23 -11.00 -80.44
C GLU A 158 -19.39 -12.43 -79.90
N THR A 159 -18.46 -12.83 -79.03
CA THR A 159 -18.60 -14.04 -78.22
C THR A 159 -19.71 -13.83 -77.20
N HIS A 160 -20.87 -14.46 -77.39
CA HIS A 160 -21.99 -14.34 -76.46
C HIS A 160 -21.61 -14.82 -75.06
N SER A 161 -21.66 -13.93 -74.08
CA SER A 161 -21.35 -14.23 -72.68
C SER A 161 -22.62 -14.51 -71.90
N ILE A 162 -22.83 -15.77 -71.54
CA ILE A 162 -23.94 -16.22 -70.68
C ILE A 162 -23.58 -15.89 -69.21
N PRO A 163 -24.52 -15.38 -68.39
CA PRO A 163 -24.21 -14.95 -67.03
C PRO A 163 -23.96 -16.11 -66.08
N SER A 164 -23.25 -15.85 -64.98
CA SER A 164 -22.96 -16.86 -63.95
C SER A 164 -24.22 -17.18 -63.11
N PHE A 165 -24.88 -18.30 -63.44
CA PHE A 165 -26.05 -18.78 -62.70
C PHE A 165 -25.67 -19.42 -61.35
N TYR A 166 -26.46 -19.14 -60.31
CA TYR A 166 -26.34 -19.75 -59.00
C TYR A 166 -26.80 -21.22 -59.04
N ILE A 167 -25.93 -22.13 -58.60
CA ILE A 167 -26.15 -23.57 -58.61
C ILE A 167 -26.64 -24.02 -57.22
N GLY A 168 -27.95 -24.27 -57.10
CA GLY A 168 -28.60 -24.63 -55.83
C GLY A 168 -30.11 -24.41 -55.90
N SER A 169 -30.80 -24.31 -54.76
CA SER A 169 -32.23 -23.97 -54.71
C SER A 169 -32.48 -22.45 -54.69
N PRO A 170 -33.69 -21.98 -55.07
CA PRO A 170 -34.06 -20.56 -54.98
C PRO A 170 -33.96 -19.99 -53.55
N SER A 171 -34.21 -20.83 -52.54
CA SER A 171 -34.18 -20.44 -51.13
C SER A 171 -32.75 -20.17 -50.64
N GLU A 172 -31.77 -20.93 -51.14
CA GLU A 172 -30.35 -20.74 -50.84
C GLU A 172 -29.83 -19.49 -51.57
N ALA A 173 -30.18 -19.30 -52.85
CA ALA A 173 -29.86 -18.09 -53.59
C ALA A 173 -30.34 -16.80 -52.88
N LEU A 174 -31.54 -16.82 -52.27
CA LEU A 174 -32.07 -15.69 -51.50
C LEU A 174 -31.42 -15.51 -50.12
N ARG A 175 -30.98 -16.60 -49.47
CA ARG A 175 -30.23 -16.53 -48.20
C ARG A 175 -28.84 -15.93 -48.43
N ASP A 176 -28.11 -16.48 -49.39
CA ASP A 176 -26.72 -16.10 -49.65
C ASP A 176 -26.65 -14.66 -50.18
N ALA A 177 -27.64 -14.25 -50.99
CA ALA A 177 -27.82 -12.85 -51.38
C ALA A 177 -28.10 -11.91 -50.20
N ARG A 178 -28.90 -12.35 -49.21
CA ARG A 178 -29.15 -11.58 -47.98
C ARG A 178 -27.87 -11.41 -47.15
N GLU A 179 -27.07 -12.47 -47.04
CA GLU A 179 -25.82 -12.46 -46.25
C GLU A 179 -24.71 -11.62 -46.90
N ASN A 180 -24.65 -11.59 -48.24
CA ASN A 180 -23.66 -10.83 -49.01
C ASN A 180 -24.17 -9.47 -49.54
N ALA A 181 -25.39 -9.08 -49.16
CA ALA A 181 -26.05 -7.86 -49.63
C ALA A 181 -26.05 -7.72 -51.16
N GLN A 182 -26.58 -8.73 -51.86
CA GLN A 182 -26.68 -8.79 -53.32
C GLN A 182 -28.12 -8.52 -53.81
N PHE A 183 -28.23 -8.25 -55.11
CA PHE A 183 -29.49 -8.19 -55.83
C PHE A 183 -29.72 -9.55 -56.49
N THR A 184 -30.95 -10.07 -56.45
CA THR A 184 -31.26 -11.43 -56.91
C THR A 184 -32.34 -11.43 -57.98
N ILE A 185 -32.13 -12.23 -59.02
CA ILE A 185 -33.07 -12.50 -60.10
C ILE A 185 -33.44 -13.98 -60.01
N ILE A 186 -34.74 -14.31 -59.97
CA ILE A 186 -35.26 -15.68 -59.99
C ILE A 186 -36.15 -15.83 -61.22
N ALA A 187 -35.72 -16.63 -62.20
CA ALA A 187 -36.48 -16.94 -63.40
C ALA A 187 -37.08 -18.36 -63.30
N LEU A 188 -38.39 -18.46 -63.49
CA LEU A 188 -39.14 -19.71 -63.60
C LEU A 188 -39.59 -19.87 -65.05
N LEU A 189 -39.32 -21.05 -65.62
CA LEU A 189 -39.46 -21.34 -67.05
C LEU A 189 -40.21 -22.66 -67.26
N ASP A 190 -40.72 -22.87 -68.46
CA ASP A 190 -41.06 -24.18 -69.03
C ASP A 190 -40.35 -24.33 -70.39
N ASN A 191 -40.71 -25.35 -71.18
CA ASN A 191 -40.19 -25.57 -72.53
C ASN A 191 -41.16 -25.06 -73.63
N GLU A 192 -42.20 -24.32 -73.26
CA GLU A 192 -43.19 -23.77 -74.19
C GLU A 192 -42.81 -22.33 -74.61
N THR A 193 -43.57 -21.76 -75.55
CA THR A 193 -43.45 -20.34 -75.91
C THR A 193 -44.41 -19.55 -75.01
N PRO A 194 -43.94 -18.62 -74.17
CA PRO A 194 -42.78 -17.74 -74.41
C PRO A 194 -41.47 -18.11 -73.69
N SER A 195 -41.44 -19.10 -72.80
CA SER A 195 -40.24 -19.41 -71.99
C SER A 195 -39.01 -19.71 -72.85
N THR A 196 -39.19 -20.42 -73.96
CA THR A 196 -38.12 -20.70 -74.93
C THR A 196 -37.58 -19.44 -75.61
N GLN A 197 -38.40 -18.41 -75.84
CA GLN A 197 -37.91 -17.11 -76.34
C GLN A 197 -37.10 -16.36 -75.26
N PHE A 198 -37.54 -16.40 -74.01
CA PHE A 198 -36.81 -15.81 -72.87
C PHE A 198 -35.42 -16.44 -72.65
N ARG A 199 -35.30 -17.77 -72.80
CA ARG A 199 -34.02 -18.50 -72.69
C ARG A 199 -32.95 -17.95 -73.65
N TYR A 200 -33.34 -17.54 -74.86
CA TYR A 200 -32.39 -17.18 -75.91
C TYR A 200 -32.28 -15.68 -76.15
N GLN A 201 -33.39 -14.93 -76.10
CA GLN A 201 -33.39 -13.48 -76.32
C GLN A 201 -32.98 -12.68 -75.07
N THR A 202 -33.25 -13.21 -73.87
CA THR A 202 -33.04 -12.48 -72.61
C THR A 202 -31.87 -13.02 -71.81
N LEU A 203 -31.83 -14.33 -71.52
CA LEU A 203 -30.78 -14.92 -70.69
C LEU A 203 -29.39 -14.98 -71.37
N ALA A 204 -29.33 -14.91 -72.71
CA ALA A 204 -28.08 -14.83 -73.47
C ALA A 204 -27.73 -13.40 -73.97
N ASN A 205 -28.44 -12.37 -73.47
CA ASN A 205 -28.15 -10.98 -73.84
C ASN A 205 -26.86 -10.50 -73.16
N ASN A 206 -25.85 -10.14 -73.95
CA ASN A 206 -24.53 -9.67 -73.48
C ASN A 206 -24.61 -8.49 -72.50
N ARG A 207 -25.63 -7.61 -72.64
CA ARG A 207 -25.87 -6.46 -71.75
C ARG A 207 -26.35 -6.92 -70.37
N LEU A 208 -27.14 -7.99 -70.29
CA LEU A 208 -27.60 -8.55 -69.01
C LEU A 208 -26.42 -9.10 -68.21
N SER A 209 -25.53 -9.87 -68.85
CA SER A 209 -24.33 -10.43 -68.22
C SER A 209 -23.39 -9.35 -67.70
N SER A 210 -23.13 -8.31 -68.50
CA SER A 210 -22.31 -7.18 -68.09
C SER A 210 -22.88 -6.44 -66.85
N LEU A 211 -24.22 -6.30 -66.75
CA LEU A 211 -24.87 -5.74 -65.56
C LEU A 211 -24.78 -6.67 -64.34
N ILE A 212 -24.95 -7.99 -64.53
CA ILE A 212 -24.88 -8.98 -63.45
C ILE A 212 -23.50 -8.95 -62.78
N ASP A 213 -22.42 -8.95 -63.58
CA ASP A 213 -21.05 -8.87 -63.06
C ASP A 213 -20.79 -7.51 -62.40
N THR A 214 -21.13 -6.40 -63.08
CA THR A 214 -20.87 -5.02 -62.60
C THR A 214 -21.54 -4.72 -61.26
N HIS A 215 -22.77 -5.19 -61.06
CA HIS A 215 -23.54 -4.93 -59.83
C HIS A 215 -23.41 -6.07 -58.79
N GLN A 216 -22.68 -7.14 -59.11
CA GLN A 216 -22.58 -8.39 -58.34
C GLN A 216 -23.96 -8.97 -58.00
N CYS A 217 -24.81 -9.12 -59.03
CA CYS A 217 -26.11 -9.76 -58.91
C CYS A 217 -25.97 -11.29 -58.83
N LEU A 218 -26.94 -11.96 -58.20
CA LEU A 218 -27.11 -13.41 -58.31
C LEU A 218 -28.31 -13.70 -59.20
N ILE A 219 -28.11 -14.46 -60.27
CA ILE A 219 -29.21 -14.96 -61.10
C ILE A 219 -29.42 -16.45 -60.86
N TRP A 220 -30.65 -16.86 -60.61
CA TRP A 220 -31.07 -18.25 -60.55
C TRP A 220 -32.16 -18.47 -61.60
N ALA A 221 -32.09 -19.58 -62.32
CA ALA A 221 -33.11 -20.00 -63.26
C ALA A 221 -33.44 -21.48 -63.06
N GLY A 222 -34.69 -21.87 -63.30
CA GLY A 222 -35.11 -23.26 -63.22
C GLY A 222 -36.38 -23.54 -64.01
N ASP A 223 -36.39 -24.69 -64.67
CA ASP A 223 -37.52 -25.20 -65.44
C ASP A 223 -38.51 -25.92 -64.51
N VAL A 224 -39.75 -25.45 -64.47
CA VAL A 224 -40.85 -25.95 -63.63
C VAL A 224 -41.30 -27.37 -64.03
N THR A 225 -41.02 -27.79 -65.27
CA THR A 225 -41.39 -29.12 -65.78
C THR A 225 -40.37 -30.21 -65.45
N SER A 226 -39.13 -29.85 -65.10
CA SER A 226 -38.05 -30.81 -64.83
C SER A 226 -37.36 -30.62 -63.46
N ASN A 227 -37.31 -29.41 -62.91
CA ASN A 227 -36.70 -29.10 -61.62
C ASN A 227 -37.77 -29.04 -60.50
N ARG A 228 -37.77 -30.04 -59.60
CA ARG A 228 -38.71 -30.10 -58.47
C ARG A 228 -38.58 -28.91 -57.50
N ALA A 229 -37.41 -28.26 -57.41
CA ALA A 229 -37.25 -27.04 -56.62
C ALA A 229 -37.92 -25.83 -57.29
N ALA A 230 -37.84 -25.71 -58.63
CA ALA A 230 -38.57 -24.70 -59.39
C ALA A 230 -40.08 -24.86 -59.23
N TRP A 231 -40.60 -26.09 -59.37
CA TRP A 231 -42.02 -26.41 -59.19
C TRP A 231 -42.53 -26.08 -57.78
N ASN A 232 -41.78 -26.47 -56.73
CA ASN A 232 -42.14 -26.14 -55.36
C ASN A 232 -42.16 -24.62 -55.13
N TYR A 233 -41.20 -23.88 -55.69
CA TYR A 233 -41.14 -22.42 -55.56
C TYR A 233 -42.31 -21.74 -56.28
N ALA A 234 -42.55 -22.08 -57.56
CA ALA A 234 -43.67 -21.59 -58.36
C ALA A 234 -45.02 -21.83 -57.66
N LYS A 235 -45.23 -23.03 -57.12
CA LYS A 235 -46.44 -23.41 -56.39
C LYS A 235 -46.59 -22.68 -55.05
N SER A 236 -45.48 -22.34 -54.38
CA SER A 236 -45.49 -21.51 -53.16
C SER A 236 -45.76 -20.03 -53.42
N ARG A 237 -45.41 -19.54 -54.62
CA ARG A 237 -45.62 -18.16 -55.07
C ARG A 237 -47.00 -17.93 -55.72
N GLY A 238 -47.67 -19.00 -56.15
CA GLY A 238 -48.95 -18.92 -56.85
C GLY A 238 -48.80 -18.50 -58.31
N VAL A 239 -47.68 -18.85 -58.95
CA VAL A 239 -47.37 -18.51 -60.34
C VAL A 239 -48.40 -19.14 -61.29
N SER A 240 -49.00 -18.30 -62.14
CA SER A 240 -50.09 -18.67 -63.05
C SER A 240 -49.74 -18.55 -64.53
N SER A 241 -48.55 -18.04 -64.87
CA SER A 241 -48.04 -17.91 -66.23
C SER A 241 -46.51 -18.01 -66.23
N LEU A 242 -45.93 -18.45 -67.35
CA LEU A 242 -44.48 -18.56 -67.56
C LEU A 242 -44.13 -17.87 -68.90
N PRO A 243 -42.91 -17.31 -69.07
CA PRO A 243 -41.86 -17.18 -68.07
C PRO A 243 -42.23 -16.16 -66.97
N HIS A 244 -41.82 -16.44 -65.73
CA HIS A 244 -42.07 -15.60 -64.56
C HIS A 244 -40.72 -15.22 -63.92
N VAL A 245 -40.44 -13.91 -63.82
CA VAL A 245 -39.18 -13.42 -63.25
C VAL A 245 -39.44 -12.57 -62.01
N GLU A 246 -38.89 -12.98 -60.86
CA GLU A 246 -38.93 -12.18 -59.62
C GLU A 246 -37.59 -11.46 -59.38
N LEU A 247 -37.67 -10.18 -59.01
CA LEU A 247 -36.53 -9.38 -58.58
C LEU A 247 -36.59 -9.20 -57.07
N HIS A 248 -35.49 -9.49 -56.36
CA HIS A 248 -35.39 -9.41 -54.90
C HIS A 248 -34.13 -8.65 -54.47
N SER A 249 -34.20 -7.88 -53.38
CA SER A 249 -33.00 -7.31 -52.74
C SER A 249 -33.24 -6.86 -51.31
N LEU A 250 -32.16 -6.51 -50.60
CA LEU A 250 -32.22 -5.89 -49.28
C LEU A 250 -32.79 -4.48 -49.37
N GLN A 251 -33.79 -4.19 -48.53
CA GLN A 251 -34.25 -2.82 -48.26
C GLN A 251 -34.09 -2.47 -46.78
N ALA A 252 -33.95 -1.17 -46.50
CA ALA A 252 -34.10 -0.62 -45.16
C ALA A 252 -35.58 -0.60 -44.78
N MET A 253 -35.91 -1.04 -43.57
CA MET A 253 -37.26 -0.92 -43.04
C MET A 253 -37.48 0.50 -42.47
N PRO A 254 -38.69 1.07 -42.59
CA PRO A 254 -39.07 2.25 -41.80
C PRO A 254 -38.90 1.96 -40.30
N MET A 255 -38.29 2.88 -39.56
CA MET A 255 -38.03 2.66 -38.13
C MET A 255 -39.35 2.62 -37.34
N SER A 256 -39.60 1.49 -36.67
CA SER A 256 -40.61 1.42 -35.61
C SER A 256 -40.13 2.23 -34.40
N ARG A 257 -41.07 2.88 -33.68
CA ARG A 257 -40.77 3.84 -32.58
C ARG A 257 -39.87 3.30 -31.46
N ASN A 258 -39.76 1.97 -31.32
CA ASN A 258 -38.99 1.32 -30.25
C ASN A 258 -37.72 0.58 -30.77
N ALA A 259 -37.33 0.75 -32.04
CA ALA A 259 -36.18 0.07 -32.64
C ALA A 259 -34.97 1.01 -32.79
N LEU A 260 -33.92 0.79 -32.00
CA LEU A 260 -32.68 1.59 -32.02
C LEU A 260 -31.85 1.45 -33.31
N VAL A 261 -32.04 0.37 -34.08
CA VAL A 261 -31.35 0.12 -35.36
C VAL A 261 -32.31 -0.56 -36.35
N SER A 262 -32.38 -0.07 -37.58
CA SER A 262 -33.09 -0.74 -38.69
C SER A 262 -32.22 -1.87 -39.26
N THR A 263 -32.62 -3.12 -39.10
CA THR A 263 -32.00 -4.26 -39.78
C THR A 263 -32.51 -4.39 -41.22
N PRO A 264 -31.64 -4.62 -42.22
CA PRO A 264 -32.08 -4.78 -43.60
C PRO A 264 -32.74 -6.15 -43.83
N THR A 265 -33.87 -6.14 -44.54
CA THR A 265 -34.67 -7.33 -44.85
C THR A 265 -34.63 -7.64 -46.34
N MET A 266 -34.55 -8.92 -46.70
CA MET A 266 -34.69 -9.35 -48.09
C MET A 266 -36.14 -9.18 -48.53
N THR A 267 -36.37 -8.42 -49.60
CA THR A 267 -37.70 -8.01 -50.07
C THR A 267 -37.88 -8.34 -51.55
N HIS A 268 -39.07 -8.82 -51.89
CA HIS A 268 -39.53 -8.90 -53.28
C HIS A 268 -39.81 -7.47 -53.79
N LEU A 269 -39.24 -7.13 -54.94
CA LEU A 269 -39.31 -5.80 -55.53
C LEU A 269 -40.43 -5.73 -56.59
N SER A 270 -40.50 -6.74 -57.45
CA SER A 270 -41.38 -6.79 -58.62
C SER A 270 -41.31 -8.16 -59.30
N SER A 271 -42.43 -8.59 -59.88
CA SER A 271 -42.49 -9.73 -60.80
C SER A 271 -42.70 -9.23 -62.23
N LEU A 272 -42.05 -9.86 -63.22
CA LEU A 272 -42.16 -9.55 -64.64
C LEU A 272 -42.68 -10.78 -65.40
N HIS A 273 -43.58 -10.54 -66.37
CA HIS A 273 -44.31 -11.57 -67.11
C HIS A 273 -44.52 -11.12 -68.56
N GLY A 274 -44.69 -12.07 -69.49
CA GLY A 274 -45.05 -11.78 -70.89
C GLY A 274 -44.02 -10.90 -71.61
N ALA A 275 -44.48 -9.92 -72.39
CA ALA A 275 -43.62 -9.09 -73.24
C ALA A 275 -42.52 -8.31 -72.49
N ASP A 276 -42.78 -7.89 -71.25
CA ASP A 276 -41.79 -7.20 -70.37
C ASP A 276 -40.57 -8.08 -70.01
N THR A 277 -40.59 -9.37 -70.37
CA THR A 277 -39.47 -10.31 -70.13
C THR A 277 -38.53 -10.47 -71.32
N LEU A 278 -38.87 -9.98 -72.52
CA LEU A 278 -38.14 -10.30 -73.76
C LEU A 278 -37.04 -9.27 -74.11
N GLY A 279 -35.84 -9.77 -74.39
CA GLY A 279 -34.75 -9.02 -75.02
C GLY A 279 -34.28 -7.80 -74.24
N ASP A 280 -33.88 -6.75 -74.98
CA ASP A 280 -33.38 -5.50 -74.40
C ASP A 280 -34.40 -4.76 -73.53
N ALA A 281 -35.71 -4.93 -73.77
CA ALA A 281 -36.75 -4.30 -72.95
C ALA A 281 -36.68 -4.75 -71.47
N PHE A 282 -36.35 -6.02 -71.23
CA PHE A 282 -36.08 -6.54 -69.88
C PHE A 282 -34.82 -5.93 -69.27
N VAL A 283 -33.74 -5.80 -70.06
CA VAL A 283 -32.45 -5.23 -69.60
C VAL A 283 -32.60 -3.76 -69.21
N ASP A 284 -33.30 -2.98 -70.05
CA ASP A 284 -33.55 -1.56 -69.80
C ASP A 284 -34.51 -1.36 -68.62
N ALA A 285 -35.52 -2.22 -68.46
CA ALA A 285 -36.38 -2.24 -67.28
C ALA A 285 -35.60 -2.54 -65.98
N LEU A 286 -34.75 -3.58 -66.00
CA LEU A 286 -33.91 -3.98 -64.86
C LEU A 286 -32.95 -2.86 -64.43
N SER A 287 -32.25 -2.27 -65.41
CA SER A 287 -31.28 -1.19 -65.17
C SER A 287 -31.96 0.09 -64.65
N SER A 288 -32.97 0.59 -65.36
CA SER A 288 -33.62 1.87 -65.07
C SER A 288 -34.49 1.85 -63.81
N ARG A 289 -35.32 0.81 -63.63
CA ARG A 289 -36.31 0.75 -62.54
C ARG A 289 -35.70 0.26 -61.21
N HIS A 290 -34.67 -0.60 -61.26
CA HIS A 290 -34.19 -1.35 -60.08
C HIS A 290 -32.71 -1.15 -59.75
N LEU A 291 -31.77 -1.52 -60.63
CA LEU A 291 -30.35 -1.58 -60.29
C LEU A 291 -29.78 -0.21 -59.89
N ASN A 292 -29.97 0.81 -60.72
CA ASN A 292 -29.46 2.17 -60.47
C ASN A 292 -29.93 2.78 -59.13
N ARG A 293 -31.13 2.39 -58.67
CA ARG A 293 -31.70 2.86 -57.39
C ARG A 293 -31.17 2.09 -56.17
N ILE A 294 -30.82 0.82 -56.33
CA ILE A 294 -30.56 -0.10 -55.22
C ILE A 294 -29.06 -0.36 -55.00
N SER A 295 -28.25 -0.40 -56.05
CA SER A 295 -26.80 -0.67 -55.94
C SER A 295 -26.05 0.26 -54.96
N PRO A 296 -26.30 1.59 -54.89
CA PRO A 296 -25.60 2.46 -53.93
C PRO A 296 -25.85 2.06 -52.47
N TYR A 297 -27.05 1.58 -52.15
CA TYR A 297 -27.41 1.11 -50.80
C TYR A 297 -26.71 -0.23 -50.47
N LEU A 298 -26.67 -1.16 -51.42
CA LEU A 298 -25.97 -2.44 -51.25
C LEU A 298 -24.46 -2.25 -51.08
N THR A 299 -23.82 -1.42 -51.90
CA THR A 299 -22.38 -1.11 -51.78
C THR A 299 -22.05 -0.50 -50.42
N ARG A 300 -22.91 0.36 -49.88
CA ARG A 300 -22.75 0.90 -48.52
C ARG A 300 -22.81 -0.21 -47.45
N LEU A 301 -23.79 -1.12 -47.53
CA LEU A 301 -23.90 -2.25 -46.59
C LEU A 301 -22.69 -3.19 -46.66
N ARG A 302 -22.17 -3.48 -47.86
CA ARG A 302 -20.94 -4.29 -48.04
C ARG A 302 -19.73 -3.62 -47.38
N LYS A 303 -19.56 -2.30 -47.56
CA LYS A 303 -18.49 -1.52 -46.93
C LYS A 303 -18.61 -1.51 -45.40
N GLU A 304 -19.80 -1.26 -44.86
CA GLU A 304 -20.08 -1.23 -43.42
C GLU A 304 -19.83 -2.60 -42.74
N LYS A 305 -20.17 -3.71 -43.43
CA LYS A 305 -19.85 -5.08 -42.99
C LYS A 305 -18.33 -5.30 -42.90
N TYR A 306 -17.59 -4.90 -43.93
CA TYR A 306 -16.13 -5.03 -43.98
C TYR A 306 -15.42 -4.18 -42.90
N GLU A 307 -15.85 -2.93 -42.70
CA GLU A 307 -15.29 -2.04 -41.68
C GLU A 307 -15.52 -2.57 -40.26
N ARG A 308 -16.70 -3.14 -39.96
CA ARG A 308 -16.95 -3.84 -38.69
C ARG A 308 -16.03 -5.05 -38.50
N GLN A 309 -15.91 -5.92 -39.50
CA GLN A 309 -15.05 -7.11 -39.41
C GLN A 309 -13.58 -6.74 -39.19
N ARG A 310 -13.08 -5.71 -39.88
CA ARG A 310 -11.73 -5.17 -39.68
C ARG A 310 -11.53 -4.58 -38.28
N ALA A 311 -12.53 -3.89 -37.74
CA ALA A 311 -12.47 -3.32 -36.39
C ALA A 311 -12.43 -4.40 -35.29
N THR A 312 -13.17 -5.50 -35.44
CA THR A 312 -13.10 -6.66 -34.53
C THR A 312 -11.72 -7.29 -34.57
N TYR A 313 -11.21 -7.63 -35.76
CA TYR A 313 -9.88 -8.25 -35.93
C TYR A 313 -8.74 -7.40 -35.31
N LEU A 314 -8.79 -6.07 -35.47
CA LEU A 314 -7.80 -5.18 -34.87
C LEU A 314 -7.88 -5.11 -33.34
N ARG A 315 -9.07 -5.31 -32.74
CA ARG A 315 -9.22 -5.40 -31.29
C ARG A 315 -8.67 -6.72 -30.75
N GLU A 316 -9.04 -7.84 -31.36
CA GLU A 316 -8.54 -9.17 -30.99
C GLU A 316 -7.01 -9.25 -31.07
N ALA A 317 -6.41 -8.64 -32.10
CA ALA A 317 -4.95 -8.54 -32.24
C ALA A 317 -4.29 -7.68 -31.16
N ALA A 318 -4.91 -6.56 -30.77
CA ALA A 318 -4.40 -5.68 -29.72
C ALA A 318 -4.52 -6.32 -28.33
N GLU A 319 -5.69 -6.87 -27.99
CA GLU A 319 -5.98 -7.57 -26.74
C GLU A 319 -5.06 -8.79 -26.54
N LYS A 320 -4.75 -9.52 -27.62
CA LYS A 320 -3.77 -10.61 -27.56
C LYS A 320 -2.36 -10.08 -27.24
N ALA A 321 -1.90 -9.03 -27.91
CA ALA A 321 -0.56 -8.46 -27.66
C ALA A 321 -0.43 -7.82 -26.26
N GLU A 322 -1.52 -7.30 -25.70
CA GLU A 322 -1.58 -6.79 -24.33
C GLU A 322 -1.54 -7.94 -23.30
N ASN A 323 -2.31 -9.01 -23.52
CA ASN A 323 -2.26 -10.21 -22.68
C ASN A 323 -0.88 -10.89 -22.69
N GLU A 324 -0.21 -11.00 -23.85
CA GLU A 324 1.14 -11.56 -23.95
C GLU A 324 2.18 -10.74 -23.16
N ARG A 325 2.05 -9.41 -23.16
CA ARG A 325 2.88 -8.52 -22.30
C ARG A 325 2.55 -8.69 -20.81
N MET A 326 1.25 -8.71 -20.47
CA MET A 326 0.79 -8.86 -19.09
C MET A 326 1.24 -10.19 -18.48
N GLN A 327 1.25 -11.27 -19.26
CA GLN A 327 1.79 -12.57 -18.84
C GLN A 327 3.31 -12.50 -18.57
N GLN A 328 4.10 -11.85 -19.45
CA GLN A 328 5.54 -11.71 -19.24
C GLN A 328 5.89 -10.88 -17.99
N ASP A 329 5.16 -9.82 -17.70
CA ASP A 329 5.39 -9.02 -16.49
C ASP A 329 4.83 -9.70 -15.22
N ALA A 330 3.70 -10.41 -15.31
CA ALA A 330 3.20 -11.25 -14.24
C ALA A 330 4.18 -12.38 -13.89
N GLU A 331 4.83 -13.00 -14.88
CA GLU A 331 5.86 -14.03 -14.67
C GLU A 331 7.11 -13.45 -14.01
N LYS A 332 7.59 -12.27 -14.42
CA LYS A 332 8.69 -11.55 -13.72
C LYS A 332 8.33 -11.23 -12.27
N VAL A 333 7.10 -10.77 -12.01
CA VAL A 333 6.63 -10.47 -10.65
C VAL A 333 6.49 -11.75 -9.82
N LEU A 334 5.99 -12.84 -10.38
CA LEU A 334 5.92 -14.15 -9.72
C LEU A 334 7.31 -14.72 -9.42
N ARG A 335 8.25 -14.62 -10.36
CA ARG A 335 9.64 -15.00 -10.15
C ARG A 335 10.28 -14.19 -9.02
N ARG A 336 10.17 -12.85 -9.06
CA ARG A 336 10.72 -11.98 -8.01
C ARG A 336 10.05 -12.19 -6.66
N ARG A 337 8.76 -12.57 -6.63
CA ARG A 337 8.05 -12.98 -5.41
C ARG A 337 8.52 -14.34 -4.88
N ARG A 338 8.86 -15.31 -5.73
CA ARG A 338 9.47 -16.57 -5.31
C ARG A 338 10.88 -16.35 -4.76
N GLU A 339 11.71 -15.57 -5.47
CA GLU A 339 13.05 -15.18 -5.02
C GLU A 339 13.00 -14.45 -3.65
N LEU A 340 12.04 -13.52 -3.47
CA LEU A 340 11.80 -12.91 -2.15
C LEU A 340 11.33 -13.93 -1.11
N ALA A 341 10.32 -14.77 -1.43
CA ALA A 341 9.77 -15.73 -0.47
C ALA A 341 10.81 -16.78 -0.04
N GLU A 342 11.69 -17.22 -0.93
CA GLU A 342 12.81 -18.10 -0.58
C GLU A 342 13.86 -17.37 0.27
N SER A 343 14.14 -16.09 0.02
CA SER A 343 15.04 -15.31 0.89
C SER A 343 14.43 -15.05 2.28
N SER A 344 13.13 -14.73 2.36
CA SER A 344 12.40 -14.56 3.62
C SER A 344 12.32 -15.86 4.40
N ARG A 345 12.01 -17.00 3.74
CA ARG A 345 11.94 -18.29 4.43
C ARG A 345 13.31 -18.75 4.93
N ARG A 346 14.41 -18.46 4.20
CA ARG A 346 15.77 -18.70 4.71
C ARG A 346 16.14 -17.78 5.88
N ALA A 347 15.69 -16.54 5.88
CA ALA A 347 15.89 -15.63 7.01
C ALA A 347 15.07 -16.04 8.24
N GLU A 348 13.86 -16.56 8.04
CA GLU A 348 12.98 -17.12 9.08
C GLU A 348 13.55 -18.44 9.62
N GLU A 349 13.99 -19.36 8.75
CA GLU A 349 14.73 -20.58 9.12
C GLU A 349 16.00 -20.26 9.93
N ALA A 350 16.76 -19.23 9.52
CA ALA A 350 17.96 -18.79 10.24
C ALA A 350 17.66 -18.07 11.57
N ALA A 351 16.57 -17.30 11.64
CA ALA A 351 16.13 -16.66 12.89
C ALA A 351 15.67 -17.71 13.92
N VAL A 352 14.89 -18.70 13.50
CA VAL A 352 14.46 -19.83 14.35
C VAL A 352 15.66 -20.70 14.76
N GLN A 353 16.65 -20.89 13.88
CA GLN A 353 17.91 -21.57 14.24
C GLN A 353 18.67 -20.79 15.33
N LYS A 354 18.81 -19.46 15.17
CA LYS A 354 19.46 -18.61 16.17
C LYS A 354 18.70 -18.60 17.51
N GLU A 355 17.38 -18.54 17.49
CA GLU A 355 16.53 -18.61 18.69
C GLU A 355 16.72 -19.96 19.42
N GLN A 356 16.82 -21.08 18.69
CA GLN A 356 17.13 -22.39 19.27
C GLN A 356 18.55 -22.43 19.86
N GLU A 357 19.54 -21.83 19.20
CA GLU A 357 20.92 -21.73 19.72
C GLU A 357 21.01 -20.86 20.98
N GLU A 358 20.28 -19.74 21.04
CA GLU A 358 20.16 -18.90 22.25
C GLU A 358 19.46 -19.64 23.41
N VAL A 359 18.40 -20.42 23.14
CA VAL A 359 17.74 -21.27 24.15
C VAL A 359 18.67 -22.38 24.66
N ILE A 360 19.41 -23.05 23.78
CA ILE A 360 20.40 -24.08 24.17
C ILE A 360 21.52 -23.48 25.02
N LYS A 361 21.99 -22.27 24.66
CA LYS A 361 22.99 -21.53 25.43
C LYS A 361 22.47 -21.19 26.84
N LEU A 362 21.25 -20.67 26.96
CA LEU A 362 20.64 -20.31 28.24
C LEU A 362 20.42 -21.53 29.16
N ASP A 363 20.01 -22.68 28.61
CA ASP A 363 19.91 -23.91 29.41
C ASP A 363 21.29 -24.38 29.90
N ARG A 364 22.33 -24.32 29.04
CA ARG A 364 23.70 -24.68 29.44
C ARG A 364 24.27 -23.71 30.50
N GLU A 365 23.98 -22.41 30.41
CA GLU A 365 24.33 -21.43 31.46
C GLU A 365 23.63 -21.74 32.79
N ALA A 366 22.35 -22.14 32.76
CA ALA A 366 21.61 -22.58 33.94
C ALA A 366 22.14 -23.90 34.53
N GLN A 367 22.59 -24.86 33.70
CA GLN A 367 23.29 -26.07 34.13
C GLN A 367 24.62 -25.74 34.84
N LEU A 368 25.43 -24.85 34.26
CA LEU A 368 26.70 -24.42 34.83
C LEU A 368 26.52 -23.68 36.16
N LEU A 369 25.45 -22.90 36.33
CA LEU A 369 25.12 -22.28 37.61
C LEU A 369 24.80 -23.33 38.68
N LYS A 370 24.00 -24.36 38.36
CA LYS A 370 23.72 -25.48 39.28
C LYS A 370 24.98 -26.25 39.68
N HIS A 371 25.88 -26.49 38.72
CA HIS A 371 27.18 -27.10 38.99
C HIS A 371 28.00 -26.28 39.99
N ARG A 372 28.12 -24.96 39.76
CA ARG A 372 28.85 -24.06 40.66
C ARG A 372 28.24 -23.98 42.06
N VAL A 373 26.91 -23.99 42.19
CA VAL A 373 26.23 -24.09 43.49
C VAL A 373 26.52 -25.42 44.18
N TYR A 374 26.56 -26.54 43.44
CA TYR A 374 26.92 -27.85 43.98
C TYR A 374 28.37 -27.85 44.52
N ILE A 375 29.35 -27.43 43.72
CA ILE A 375 30.76 -27.36 44.13
C ILE A 375 30.95 -26.36 45.30
N ARG A 376 30.21 -25.24 45.31
CA ARG A 376 30.22 -24.28 46.44
C ARG A 376 29.77 -24.94 47.75
N SER A 377 28.84 -25.88 47.69
CA SER A 377 28.31 -26.60 48.86
C SER A 377 29.24 -27.71 49.39
N THR A 378 30.09 -28.30 48.54
CA THR A 378 31.00 -29.39 48.90
C THR A 378 32.40 -28.91 49.31
N LEU A 379 32.78 -27.68 48.94
CA LEU A 379 34.06 -27.09 49.31
C LEU A 379 34.27 -27.03 50.84
N PRO A 380 35.42 -27.51 51.37
CA PRO A 380 35.76 -27.40 52.78
C PRO A 380 35.80 -25.95 53.26
N LYS A 381 35.43 -25.71 54.52
CA LYS A 381 35.59 -24.38 55.17
C LYS A 381 37.06 -24.00 55.28
N GLU A 382 37.35 -22.71 55.25
CA GLU A 382 38.72 -22.19 55.35
C GLU A 382 39.38 -22.58 56.70
N PRO A 383 40.58 -23.17 56.69
CA PRO A 383 41.31 -23.52 57.91
C PRO A 383 41.91 -22.29 58.60
N ALA A 384 41.87 -22.28 59.93
CA ALA A 384 42.40 -21.20 60.77
C ALA A 384 43.94 -21.02 60.66
N SER A 385 44.65 -22.03 60.16
CA SER A 385 46.08 -21.98 59.84
C SER A 385 46.37 -22.91 58.66
N GLY A 386 47.26 -22.49 57.75
CA GLY A 386 47.62 -23.28 56.58
C GLY A 386 48.47 -22.50 55.57
N VAL A 387 48.51 -22.99 54.33
CA VAL A 387 49.14 -22.33 53.19
C VAL A 387 48.27 -21.15 52.75
N ARG A 388 48.75 -19.92 52.94
CA ARG A 388 48.04 -18.71 52.52
C ARG A 388 48.31 -18.42 51.05
N LEU A 389 47.30 -18.58 50.20
CA LEU A 389 47.37 -18.28 48.76
C LEU A 389 46.65 -16.97 48.46
N ALA A 390 47.23 -16.18 47.56
CA ALA A 390 46.64 -14.95 47.04
C ALA A 390 46.47 -15.05 45.52
N PHE A 391 45.24 -15.05 45.04
CA PHE A 391 44.94 -15.13 43.61
C PHE A 391 44.67 -13.71 43.06
N LYS A 392 45.20 -13.42 41.87
CA LYS A 392 44.82 -12.26 41.04
C LYS A 392 43.84 -12.76 39.98
N LEU A 393 42.59 -12.31 40.06
CA LEU A 393 41.56 -12.59 39.06
C LEU A 393 41.78 -11.76 37.79
N ALA A 394 41.14 -12.19 36.69
CA ALA A 394 41.20 -11.50 35.40
C ALA A 394 40.59 -10.08 35.43
N ASP A 395 39.61 -9.84 36.31
CA ASP A 395 39.01 -8.53 36.59
C ASP A 395 39.87 -7.64 37.53
N GLY A 396 41.08 -8.11 37.89
CA GLY A 396 41.99 -7.39 38.78
C GLY A 396 41.72 -7.56 40.28
N ARG A 397 40.58 -8.15 40.69
CA ARG A 397 40.30 -8.43 42.11
C ARG A 397 41.40 -9.34 42.69
N ARG A 398 41.86 -8.99 43.90
CA ARG A 398 42.78 -9.81 44.68
C ARG A 398 42.05 -10.48 45.83
N ILE A 399 42.05 -11.79 45.81
CA ILE A 399 41.36 -12.67 46.76
C ILE A 399 42.40 -13.53 47.48
N VAL A 400 42.18 -13.81 48.76
CA VAL A 400 43.19 -14.44 49.63
C VAL A 400 42.50 -15.45 50.52
N ARG A 401 43.00 -16.69 50.52
CA ARG A 401 42.43 -17.82 51.27
C ARG A 401 43.54 -18.76 51.77
N ASN A 402 43.37 -19.30 52.96
CA ASN A 402 44.17 -20.39 53.49
C ASN A 402 43.69 -21.75 52.95
N PHE A 403 44.63 -22.65 52.66
CA PHE A 403 44.38 -24.05 52.33
C PHE A 403 45.25 -24.96 53.21
N SER A 404 44.94 -26.25 53.32
CA SER A 404 45.89 -27.19 53.92
C SER A 404 46.98 -27.54 52.89
N PRO A 405 48.23 -27.84 53.30
CA PRO A 405 49.27 -28.29 52.35
C PRO A 405 48.85 -29.49 51.50
N GLU A 406 48.02 -30.37 52.08
CA GLU A 406 47.54 -31.64 51.51
C GLU A 406 46.29 -31.48 50.64
N SER A 407 45.75 -30.26 50.51
CA SER A 407 44.60 -29.97 49.64
C SER A 407 44.98 -30.19 48.17
N SER A 408 44.07 -30.75 47.36
CA SER A 408 44.30 -31.03 45.93
C SER A 408 44.41 -29.75 45.10
N LEU A 409 45.05 -29.85 43.92
CA LEU A 409 45.08 -28.73 42.98
C LEU A 409 43.71 -28.44 42.38
N ASP A 410 42.84 -29.45 42.20
CA ASP A 410 41.44 -29.21 41.82
C ASP A 410 40.70 -28.30 42.82
N MET A 411 40.95 -28.43 44.13
CA MET A 411 40.32 -27.55 45.13
C MET A 411 40.63 -26.06 44.89
N LEU A 412 41.75 -25.74 44.22
CA LEU A 412 42.07 -24.37 43.79
C LEU A 412 41.15 -23.91 42.65
N TYR A 413 40.99 -24.74 41.61
CA TYR A 413 40.09 -24.46 40.49
C TYR A 413 38.62 -24.39 40.95
N SER A 414 38.17 -25.39 41.69
CA SER A 414 36.83 -25.46 42.31
C SER A 414 36.53 -24.25 43.22
N TYR A 415 37.53 -23.70 43.94
CA TYR A 415 37.34 -22.46 44.72
C TYR A 415 37.20 -21.22 43.84
N ILE A 416 38.01 -21.09 42.80
CA ILE A 416 38.00 -19.92 41.91
C ILE A 416 36.73 -19.87 41.07
N ASP A 417 36.29 -21.00 40.54
CA ASP A 417 35.07 -21.06 39.72
C ASP A 417 33.77 -20.79 40.49
N THR A 418 33.80 -20.96 41.82
CA THR A 418 32.64 -20.77 42.70
C THR A 418 32.66 -19.48 43.48
N ILE A 419 33.58 -18.55 43.22
CA ILE A 419 33.76 -17.38 44.08
C ILE A 419 32.62 -16.34 43.97
N ASP A 420 32.07 -16.15 42.78
CA ASP A 420 30.98 -15.21 42.52
C ASP A 420 29.57 -15.82 42.75
N VAL A 421 29.50 -17.08 43.16
CA VAL A 421 28.23 -17.78 43.48
C VAL A 421 27.50 -17.14 44.66
N ASP A 422 28.25 -16.58 45.62
CA ASP A 422 27.67 -15.90 46.79
C ASP A 422 27.05 -14.51 46.44
N ALA A 423 27.26 -14.00 45.23
CA ALA A 423 26.83 -12.66 44.81
C ALA A 423 25.51 -12.64 44.00
N VAL A 424 24.97 -13.79 43.59
CA VAL A 424 23.75 -13.90 42.78
C VAL A 424 22.70 -14.76 43.50
N ASN A 425 21.44 -14.33 43.42
CA ASN A 425 20.34 -14.78 44.28
C ASN A 425 20.19 -16.32 44.43
N ALA A 426 19.75 -16.69 45.64
CA ALA A 426 19.58 -18.08 46.10
C ALA A 426 18.77 -18.97 45.14
N VAL A 427 19.48 -19.82 44.40
CA VAL A 427 18.95 -21.14 44.00
C VAL A 427 18.90 -22.01 45.26
N ASN A 428 17.81 -22.77 45.45
CA ASN A 428 17.75 -23.73 46.55
C ASN A 428 18.88 -24.77 46.39
N ALA A 429 19.74 -24.92 47.41
CA ALA A 429 20.82 -25.91 47.41
C ALA A 429 20.33 -27.38 47.32
N ALA A 430 19.02 -27.61 47.40
CA ALA A 430 18.37 -28.90 47.14
C ALA A 430 18.34 -29.30 45.65
N ASP A 431 18.38 -28.33 44.73
CA ASP A 431 18.28 -28.54 43.27
C ASP A 431 19.65 -28.45 42.56
N ALA A 432 20.75 -28.49 43.32
CA ALA A 432 22.12 -28.41 42.82
C ALA A 432 22.70 -29.79 42.48
N SER A 433 23.38 -29.90 41.34
CA SER A 433 23.91 -31.16 40.82
C SER A 433 25.29 -30.98 40.18
N PRO A 434 26.19 -31.98 40.24
CA PRO A 434 27.42 -31.99 39.46
C PRO A 434 27.12 -32.07 37.95
N LEU A 435 28.18 -31.95 37.15
CA LEU A 435 28.12 -31.95 35.69
C LEU A 435 29.36 -32.73 35.19
N ASP A 436 29.14 -33.92 34.63
CA ASP A 436 30.22 -34.89 34.38
C ASP A 436 31.20 -34.48 33.27
N ASP A 437 30.80 -33.51 32.43
CA ASP A 437 31.58 -32.99 31.30
C ASP A 437 32.18 -31.58 31.56
N TYR A 438 32.24 -31.16 32.83
CA TYR A 438 32.75 -29.83 33.17
C TYR A 438 34.26 -29.67 32.91
N THR A 439 34.65 -28.52 32.36
CA THR A 439 36.04 -28.10 32.19
C THR A 439 36.19 -26.61 32.55
N PRO A 440 37.16 -26.23 33.41
CA PRO A 440 37.36 -24.83 33.79
C PRO A 440 37.66 -23.91 32.60
N THR A 441 36.99 -22.76 32.55
CA THR A 441 37.18 -21.73 31.51
C THR A 441 38.35 -20.78 31.82
N PHE A 442 39.29 -21.24 32.65
CA PHE A 442 40.50 -20.54 33.07
C PHE A 442 41.60 -21.55 33.46
N ASN A 443 42.85 -21.07 33.44
CA ASN A 443 44.03 -21.75 33.94
C ASN A 443 44.61 -20.99 35.15
N LEU A 444 45.35 -21.71 36.00
CA LEU A 444 46.07 -21.16 37.15
C LEU A 444 47.59 -21.18 36.90
N TYR A 445 48.28 -20.09 37.23
CA TYR A 445 49.73 -19.95 37.09
C TYR A 445 50.39 -19.43 38.38
N THR A 446 51.58 -19.91 38.71
CA THR A 446 52.43 -19.30 39.76
C THR A 446 52.96 -17.94 39.30
N SER A 447 53.24 -17.02 40.23
CA SER A 447 53.73 -15.67 39.88
C SER A 447 55.20 -15.62 39.44
N TYR A 448 56.10 -16.31 40.15
CA TYR A 448 57.53 -16.37 39.80
C TYR A 448 58.22 -17.59 40.44
N PRO A 449 58.93 -18.45 39.65
CA PRO A 449 58.85 -18.53 38.20
C PRO A 449 57.40 -18.79 37.75
N ARG A 450 57.02 -18.32 36.54
CA ARG A 450 55.66 -18.48 36.02
C ARG A 450 55.49 -19.88 35.42
N THR A 451 54.75 -20.72 36.13
CA THR A 451 54.56 -22.14 35.84
C THR A 451 53.07 -22.45 35.87
N HIS A 452 52.58 -23.27 34.94
CA HIS A 452 51.18 -23.72 34.93
C HIS A 452 50.91 -24.69 36.08
N ILE A 453 49.79 -24.49 36.78
CA ILE A 453 49.28 -25.37 37.85
C ILE A 453 48.19 -26.24 37.21
N PRO A 454 48.41 -27.54 36.96
CA PRO A 454 47.43 -28.38 36.28
C PRO A 454 46.19 -28.63 37.17
N ASN A 455 45.02 -28.83 36.55
CA ASN A 455 43.82 -29.26 37.28
C ASN A 455 43.88 -30.76 37.54
N GLU A 456 44.43 -31.15 38.69
CA GLU A 456 44.66 -32.54 39.09
C GLU A 456 44.14 -32.80 40.52
N GLU A 457 43.27 -33.80 40.70
CA GLU A 457 42.88 -34.27 42.03
C GLU A 457 44.02 -34.98 42.77
N SER A 458 44.84 -35.73 42.03
CA SER A 458 45.87 -36.65 42.55
C SER A 458 47.14 -35.98 43.08
N ARG A 459 47.20 -34.65 43.04
CA ARG A 459 48.37 -33.84 43.38
C ARG A 459 47.98 -32.72 44.33
N SER A 460 48.83 -32.42 45.31
CA SER A 460 48.54 -31.45 46.37
C SER A 460 49.24 -30.10 46.17
N ILE A 461 48.81 -29.09 46.92
CA ILE A 461 49.46 -27.76 46.98
C ILE A 461 50.93 -27.88 47.44
N ALA A 462 51.25 -28.84 48.31
CA ALA A 462 52.62 -29.10 48.75
C ALA A 462 53.55 -29.59 47.61
N ASP A 463 53.00 -30.25 46.59
CA ASP A 463 53.74 -30.80 45.44
C ASP A 463 54.05 -29.76 44.34
N VAL A 464 53.72 -28.48 44.58
CA VAL A 464 53.99 -27.37 43.65
C VAL A 464 55.02 -26.41 44.23
N GLU A 465 56.18 -26.36 43.59
CA GLU A 465 57.26 -25.44 43.92
C GLU A 465 56.78 -23.99 43.79
N GLY A 466 56.94 -23.20 44.86
CA GLY A 466 56.42 -21.83 44.96
C GLY A 466 55.06 -21.69 45.63
N LEU A 467 54.29 -22.77 45.85
CA LEU A 467 53.02 -22.72 46.62
C LEU A 467 53.15 -23.27 48.04
N SER A 468 54.03 -24.26 48.28
CA SER A 468 54.14 -25.00 49.55
C SER A 468 54.48 -24.19 50.82
N LYS A 469 54.78 -22.88 50.70
CA LYS A 469 55.00 -21.95 51.82
C LYS A 469 54.07 -20.73 51.80
N GLY A 470 53.03 -20.75 50.97
CA GLY A 470 52.22 -19.60 50.60
C GLY A 470 52.81 -18.89 49.37
N GLY A 471 51.94 -18.32 48.53
CA GLY A 471 52.35 -17.79 47.22
C GLY A 471 51.26 -16.99 46.53
N PHE A 472 51.60 -16.44 45.37
CA PHE A 472 50.69 -15.73 44.49
C PHE A 472 50.35 -16.59 43.25
N VAL A 473 49.07 -16.65 42.94
CA VAL A 473 48.52 -17.34 41.77
C VAL A 473 47.87 -16.30 40.85
N VAL A 474 48.04 -16.45 39.54
CA VAL A 474 47.36 -15.66 38.52
C VAL A 474 46.30 -16.53 37.86
N VAL A 475 45.09 -16.00 37.70
CA VAL A 475 43.98 -16.65 37.00
C VAL A 475 43.85 -16.03 35.62
N GLU A 476 43.92 -16.84 34.57
CA GLU A 476 43.88 -16.39 33.17
C GLU A 476 42.82 -17.21 32.43
N SER A 477 41.88 -16.56 31.72
CA SER A 477 40.81 -17.30 31.02
C SER A 477 41.36 -18.09 29.83
N THR A 478 40.85 -19.31 29.63
CA THR A 478 41.12 -20.14 28.46
C THR A 478 40.20 -19.82 27.28
N ILE A 479 39.10 -19.09 27.54
CA ILE A 479 38.29 -18.47 26.50
C ILE A 479 39.02 -17.20 26.06
N ALA A 480 39.76 -17.29 24.95
CA ALA A 480 39.97 -16.12 24.12
C ALA A 480 38.58 -15.58 23.77
N ARG A 481 38.28 -14.31 24.12
CA ARG A 481 37.06 -13.67 23.63
C ARG A 481 37.15 -13.74 22.11
N ALA A 482 36.12 -14.27 21.48
CA ALA A 482 35.97 -14.16 20.04
C ALA A 482 35.64 -12.69 19.76
N ASP A 483 36.69 -11.88 19.60
CA ASP A 483 36.57 -10.59 18.94
C ASP A 483 36.01 -10.88 17.55
N SER A 484 34.75 -10.51 17.31
CA SER A 484 34.18 -10.47 15.97
C SER A 484 35.00 -9.50 15.14
N ASP A 485 35.27 -9.85 13.87
CA ASP A 485 36.13 -9.06 12.96
C ASP A 485 35.55 -7.68 12.54
N GLU A 486 34.69 -7.07 13.37
CA GLU A 486 34.10 -5.75 13.18
C GLU A 486 34.87 -4.71 14.02
N GLU A 487 35.54 -3.79 13.34
CA GLU A 487 36.47 -2.79 13.94
C GLU A 487 35.74 -1.73 14.81
N SER A 488 34.42 -1.60 14.65
CA SER A 488 33.54 -0.73 15.42
C SER A 488 32.08 -1.19 15.38
N GLU A 489 31.38 -1.13 16.50
CA GLU A 489 29.93 -1.24 16.55
C GLU A 489 29.26 0.03 15.95
N GLU A 490 28.14 -0.12 15.24
CA GLU A 490 27.36 1.02 14.73
C GLU A 490 25.89 0.99 15.18
N VAL A 491 25.30 2.18 15.34
CA VAL A 491 23.85 2.39 15.38
C VAL A 491 23.47 3.28 14.19
N PRO A 492 22.80 2.74 13.16
CA PRO A 492 22.50 3.47 11.93
C PRO A 492 21.43 4.55 12.14
N ALA A 493 21.50 5.61 11.34
CA ALA A 493 20.45 6.61 11.25
C ALA A 493 19.12 5.98 10.79
N THR A 494 18.02 6.30 11.46
CA THR A 494 16.66 5.80 11.14
C THR A 494 15.97 6.65 10.08
N ALA A 495 16.44 7.88 9.86
CA ALA A 495 16.09 8.77 8.77
C ALA A 495 17.29 8.97 7.82
N LYS A 496 17.25 10.00 6.98
CA LYS A 496 18.37 10.39 6.10
C LYS A 496 19.60 10.71 6.97
N HIS A 497 20.66 9.91 6.85
CA HIS A 497 21.95 10.16 7.48
C HIS A 497 22.52 11.50 7.00
N THR A 498 22.75 12.43 7.93
CA THR A 498 23.29 13.79 7.63
C THR A 498 24.26 14.31 8.69
N ALA A 499 24.53 13.54 9.74
CA ALA A 499 25.46 13.84 10.82
C ALA A 499 25.93 12.54 11.47
N SER A 500 27.07 12.57 12.16
CA SER A 500 27.66 11.39 12.79
C SER A 500 28.24 11.71 14.15
N VAL A 501 28.11 10.77 15.09
CA VAL A 501 28.70 10.84 16.43
C VAL A 501 29.63 9.65 16.59
N ILE A 502 30.94 9.90 16.67
CA ILE A 502 31.93 8.89 17.01
C ILE A 502 32.08 8.93 18.54
N PHE A 503 31.63 7.88 19.24
CA PHE A 503 31.65 7.82 20.71
C PHE A 503 32.59 6.75 21.24
N VAL A 504 33.53 7.16 22.08
CA VAL A 504 34.72 6.41 22.47
C VAL A 504 34.61 5.96 23.93
N HIS A 505 34.66 4.64 24.16
CA HIS A 505 34.44 4.05 25.48
C HIS A 505 35.64 4.23 26.43
N GLY A 506 35.42 3.90 27.72
CA GLY A 506 36.43 3.96 28.76
C GLY A 506 37.44 2.80 28.74
N LEU A 507 38.46 2.88 29.59
CA LEU A 507 39.45 1.83 29.82
C LEU A 507 38.78 0.51 30.26
N GLY A 508 39.11 -0.60 29.60
CA GLY A 508 38.61 -1.95 29.93
C GLY A 508 37.21 -2.28 29.38
N ASP A 509 36.53 -1.32 28.77
CA ASP A 509 35.20 -1.46 28.16
C ASP A 509 35.30 -1.80 26.65
N SER A 510 34.19 -1.72 25.91
CA SER A 510 34.10 -1.95 24.47
C SER A 510 32.97 -1.11 23.83
N GLY A 511 32.90 -1.03 22.50
CA GLY A 511 31.79 -0.37 21.79
C GLY A 511 30.41 -0.88 22.22
N TYR A 512 30.29 -2.18 22.54
CA TYR A 512 29.07 -2.79 23.07
C TYR A 512 28.54 -2.13 24.35
N GLY A 513 29.41 -1.69 25.26
CA GLY A 513 29.02 -1.07 26.53
C GLY A 513 28.23 0.22 26.35
N TRP A 514 28.49 0.95 25.25
CA TRP A 514 27.87 2.25 24.94
C TRP A 514 26.76 2.16 23.90
N LYS A 515 26.53 0.99 23.30
CA LYS A 515 25.46 0.79 22.31
C LYS A 515 24.06 1.12 22.84
N PRO A 516 23.64 0.74 24.07
CA PRO A 516 22.34 1.12 24.60
C PRO A 516 22.17 2.64 24.77
N VAL A 517 23.25 3.38 25.03
CA VAL A 517 23.24 4.85 25.12
C VAL A 517 23.09 5.47 23.73
N ALA A 518 23.79 4.94 22.72
CA ALA A 518 23.63 5.37 21.34
C ALA A 518 22.22 5.07 20.79
N GLU A 519 21.63 3.92 21.15
CA GLU A 519 20.24 3.55 20.79
C GLU A 519 19.19 4.41 21.50
N LEU A 520 19.47 4.91 22.72
CA LEU A 520 18.62 5.89 23.39
C LEU A 520 18.70 7.27 22.71
N LEU A 521 19.90 7.71 22.30
CA LEU A 521 20.11 9.00 21.66
C LEU A 521 19.63 9.03 20.20
N SER A 522 19.74 7.93 19.44
CA SER A 522 19.29 7.85 18.04
C SER A 522 17.77 7.96 17.88
N GLN A 523 17.00 7.63 18.92
CA GLN A 523 15.54 7.88 18.96
C GLN A 523 15.20 9.38 18.96
N ARG A 524 16.07 10.23 19.54
CA ARG A 524 15.95 11.70 19.51
C ARG A 524 16.62 12.33 18.29
N LEU A 525 17.61 11.64 17.73
CA LEU A 525 18.49 12.12 16.66
C LEU A 525 18.42 11.18 15.43
N PRO A 526 17.26 11.04 14.78
CA PRO A 526 17.04 10.00 13.75
C PRO A 526 17.91 10.17 12.49
N HIS A 527 18.47 11.36 12.26
CA HIS A 527 19.39 11.68 11.15
C HIS A 527 20.87 11.40 11.44
N VAL A 528 21.18 10.91 12.65
CA VAL A 528 22.56 10.69 13.14
C VAL A 528 22.92 9.22 13.11
N LYS A 529 24.11 8.90 12.56
CA LYS A 529 24.75 7.59 12.78
C LYS A 529 25.67 7.67 14.00
N PHE A 530 25.64 6.68 14.87
CA PHE A 530 26.61 6.54 15.97
C PHE A 530 27.62 5.45 15.63
N ILE A 531 28.90 5.72 15.86
CA ILE A 531 30.03 4.82 15.62
C ILE A 531 30.76 4.62 16.95
N LEU A 532 30.95 3.37 17.34
CA LEU A 532 31.41 2.95 18.66
C LEU A 532 32.65 2.04 18.51
N PRO A 533 33.83 2.62 18.21
CA PRO A 533 35.05 1.86 17.92
C PRO A 533 35.55 1.09 19.15
N HIS A 534 36.21 -0.05 18.90
CA HIS A 534 36.80 -0.87 19.96
C HIS A 534 38.25 -0.45 20.23
N ALA A 535 38.61 -0.32 21.51
CA ALA A 535 40.00 -0.08 21.91
C ALA A 535 40.85 -1.35 21.71
N PRO A 536 42.08 -1.24 21.18
CA PRO A 536 42.97 -2.39 21.06
C PRO A 536 43.35 -2.95 22.44
N SER A 537 43.51 -4.27 22.54
CA SER A 537 44.07 -4.89 23.75
C SER A 537 45.56 -4.58 23.85
N GLN A 538 45.96 -3.82 24.88
CA GLN A 538 47.36 -3.51 25.16
C GLN A 538 47.67 -3.51 26.67
N PRO A 539 48.94 -3.70 27.08
CA PRO A 539 49.33 -3.63 28.49
C PRO A 539 49.10 -2.24 29.10
N VAL A 540 48.59 -2.20 30.33
CA VAL A 540 48.32 -0.95 31.05
C VAL A 540 49.13 -0.89 32.36
N THR A 541 50.02 0.10 32.46
CA THR A 541 50.99 0.28 33.54
C THR A 541 50.34 0.50 34.90
N LEU A 542 49.28 1.32 34.98
CA LEU A 542 48.46 1.52 36.19
C LEU A 542 47.94 0.19 36.77
N ASN A 543 47.57 -0.75 35.91
CA ASN A 543 47.04 -2.07 36.29
C ASN A 543 48.15 -3.16 36.40
N GLY A 544 49.42 -2.72 36.46
CA GLY A 544 50.59 -3.57 36.62
C GLY A 544 50.99 -4.31 35.35
N GLY A 545 50.81 -3.70 34.18
CA GLY A 545 51.14 -4.31 32.88
C GLY A 545 50.12 -5.35 32.39
N MET A 546 48.90 -5.34 32.94
CA MET A 546 47.81 -6.21 32.52
C MET A 546 47.28 -5.78 31.14
N SER A 547 47.14 -6.72 30.20
CA SER A 547 46.58 -6.43 28.88
C SER A 547 45.06 -6.35 28.93
N MET A 548 44.50 -5.28 28.39
CA MET A 548 43.05 -5.01 28.33
C MET A 548 42.73 -4.00 27.23
N PRO A 549 41.47 -3.87 26.78
CA PRO A 549 41.06 -2.81 25.85
C PRO A 549 41.44 -1.43 26.41
N SER A 550 42.34 -0.74 25.74
CA SER A 550 42.85 0.57 26.16
C SER A 550 43.25 1.40 24.94
N TRP A 551 43.03 2.71 24.98
CA TRP A 551 43.42 3.60 23.89
C TRP A 551 44.92 3.96 23.94
N PHE A 552 45.46 4.17 25.14
CA PHE A 552 46.87 4.51 25.37
C PHE A 552 47.35 3.91 26.71
N ASP A 553 48.66 3.83 26.97
CA ASP A 553 49.11 3.40 28.29
C ASP A 553 48.80 4.46 29.34
N LEU A 554 48.07 4.06 30.39
CA LEU A 554 47.74 4.90 31.52
C LEU A 554 48.68 4.54 32.67
N THR A 555 49.57 5.45 33.03
CA THR A 555 50.59 5.24 34.08
C THR A 555 50.10 5.63 35.48
N SER A 556 49.19 6.61 35.57
CA SER A 556 48.57 7.08 36.81
C SER A 556 47.21 7.72 36.52
N LEU A 557 46.36 7.82 37.55
CA LEU A 557 45.11 8.61 37.52
C LEU A 557 45.32 10.06 38.03
N THR A 558 46.54 10.59 38.06
CA THR A 558 46.81 11.97 38.49
C THR A 558 47.30 12.85 37.34
N LEU A 559 46.95 14.14 37.38
CA LEU A 559 47.43 15.15 36.42
C LEU A 559 48.93 15.48 36.57
N GLU A 560 49.63 14.84 37.51
CA GLU A 560 51.07 14.96 37.73
C GLU A 560 51.85 13.79 37.11
N GLY A 561 51.17 12.76 36.60
CA GLY A 561 51.77 11.67 35.86
C GLY A 561 52.23 12.06 34.45
N THR A 562 53.07 11.23 33.86
CA THR A 562 53.46 11.34 32.44
C THR A 562 52.45 10.60 31.56
N ASP A 563 51.77 11.34 30.69
CA ASP A 563 50.91 10.80 29.63
C ASP A 563 51.72 9.92 28.64
N ASP A 564 51.12 8.83 28.13
CA ASP A 564 51.62 8.14 26.93
C ASP A 564 51.30 8.96 25.68
N GLU A 565 52.16 9.95 25.41
CA GLU A 565 52.00 10.85 24.26
C GLU A 565 51.95 10.09 22.92
N ASP A 566 52.78 9.06 22.75
CA ASP A 566 52.81 8.29 21.50
C ASP A 566 51.52 7.46 21.33
N GLY A 567 50.96 6.89 22.40
CA GLY A 567 49.67 6.20 22.37
C GLY A 567 48.49 7.13 22.12
N LEU A 568 48.45 8.26 22.81
CA LEU A 568 47.48 9.32 22.59
C LEU A 568 47.48 9.79 21.13
N LEU A 569 48.66 10.03 20.56
CA LEU A 569 48.81 10.43 19.15
C LEU A 569 48.44 9.30 18.17
N ARG A 570 48.77 8.03 18.47
CA ARG A 570 48.33 6.87 17.68
C ARG A 570 46.80 6.80 17.63
N SER A 571 46.11 6.72 18.77
CA SER A 571 44.65 6.61 18.77
C SER A 571 43.93 7.88 18.30
N ALA A 572 44.53 9.06 18.46
CA ALA A 572 44.01 10.29 17.85
C ALA A 572 44.08 10.21 16.32
N SER A 573 45.11 9.59 15.75
CA SER A 573 45.18 9.30 14.31
C SER A 573 44.07 8.35 13.87
N GLU A 574 43.84 7.26 14.59
CA GLU A 574 42.78 6.29 14.28
C GLU A 574 41.37 6.92 14.30
N LEU A 575 41.03 7.73 15.31
CA LEU A 575 39.76 8.46 15.31
C LEU A 575 39.67 9.47 14.15
N ASN A 576 40.78 10.11 13.74
CA ASN A 576 40.78 10.98 12.57
C ASN A 576 40.62 10.22 11.24
N LYS A 577 40.92 8.91 11.18
CA LYS A 577 40.52 8.04 10.05
C LYS A 577 39.01 7.84 10.01
N LEU A 578 38.37 7.55 11.15
CA LEU A 578 36.91 7.42 11.24
C LEU A 578 36.19 8.72 10.86
N VAL A 579 36.66 9.87 11.36
CA VAL A 579 36.18 11.20 10.93
C VAL A 579 36.35 11.39 9.42
N THR A 580 37.48 10.93 8.85
CA THR A 580 37.74 11.04 7.41
C THR A 580 36.83 10.13 6.58
N ALA A 581 36.59 8.89 7.02
CA ALA A 581 35.67 7.96 6.35
C ALA A 581 34.24 8.51 6.27
N GLU A 582 33.74 9.12 7.34
CA GLU A 582 32.42 9.78 7.33
C GLU A 582 32.37 11.00 6.40
N VAL A 583 33.46 11.78 6.34
CA VAL A 583 33.55 12.95 5.45
C VAL A 583 33.65 12.55 3.98
N ASP A 584 34.43 11.53 3.67
CA ASP A 584 34.56 10.98 2.31
C ASP A 584 33.29 10.21 1.91
N GLY A 585 32.53 9.68 2.88
CA GLY A 585 31.16 9.18 2.73
C GLY A 585 30.10 10.26 2.52
N GLY A 586 30.46 11.54 2.61
CA GLY A 586 29.61 12.69 2.26
C GLY A 586 29.02 13.46 3.44
N ILE A 587 29.38 13.16 4.69
CA ILE A 587 28.95 13.91 5.88
C ILE A 587 29.88 15.12 6.09
N PRO A 588 29.41 16.39 6.03
CA PRO A 588 30.28 17.54 6.26
C PRO A 588 30.98 17.47 7.62
N SER A 589 32.24 17.91 7.73
CA SER A 589 32.98 17.76 9.00
C SER A 589 32.31 18.51 10.16
N ASP A 590 31.64 19.64 9.89
CA ASP A 590 30.84 20.39 10.88
C ASP A 590 29.44 19.78 11.14
N ARG A 591 29.26 18.52 10.73
CA ARG A 591 28.19 17.59 11.11
C ARG A 591 28.73 16.34 11.85
N VAL A 592 30.04 16.25 12.09
CA VAL A 592 30.68 15.15 12.84
C VAL A 592 31.04 15.60 14.26
N VAL A 593 30.56 14.88 15.26
CA VAL A 593 30.91 15.03 16.68
C VAL A 593 31.85 13.91 17.09
N VAL A 594 32.88 14.23 17.87
CA VAL A 594 33.75 13.23 18.53
C VAL A 594 33.53 13.31 20.04
N GLY A 595 33.10 12.21 20.63
CA GLY A 595 32.73 12.12 22.04
C GLY A 595 33.32 10.92 22.74
N GLY A 596 33.32 10.92 24.08
CA GLY A 596 33.71 9.73 24.82
C GLY A 596 33.59 9.84 26.33
N PHE A 597 33.87 8.72 26.99
CA PHE A 597 33.81 8.54 28.44
C PHE A 597 35.20 8.18 28.99
N SER A 598 35.58 8.74 30.15
CA SER A 598 36.82 8.39 30.86
C SER A 598 38.08 8.51 29.97
N GLN A 599 38.77 7.41 29.66
CA GLN A 599 39.90 7.42 28.72
C GLN A 599 39.51 7.91 27.31
N GLY A 600 38.32 7.57 26.82
CA GLY A 600 37.77 8.07 25.55
C GLY A 600 37.39 9.54 25.59
N SER A 601 37.03 10.07 26.77
CA SER A 601 36.82 11.51 27.00
C SER A 601 38.12 12.30 26.87
N ALA A 602 39.21 11.79 27.43
CA ALA A 602 40.56 12.36 27.27
C ALA A 602 41.02 12.37 25.80
N LEU A 603 40.77 11.28 25.07
CA LEU A 603 41.08 11.20 23.64
C LEU A 603 40.20 12.13 22.78
N SER A 604 38.93 12.30 23.15
CA SER A 604 37.99 13.21 22.48
C SER A 604 38.36 14.68 22.64
N PHE A 605 38.85 15.09 23.83
CA PHE A 605 39.45 16.41 24.02
C PHE A 605 40.66 16.63 23.11
N LEU A 606 41.57 15.66 23.03
CA LEU A 606 42.76 15.76 22.19
C LEU A 606 42.39 15.93 20.71
N VAL A 607 41.55 15.03 20.16
CA VAL A 607 41.11 15.09 18.76
C VAL A 607 40.32 16.36 18.46
N GLY A 608 39.36 16.72 19.33
CA GLY A 608 38.53 17.92 19.15
C GLY A 608 39.34 19.22 19.07
N LEU A 609 40.30 19.38 19.97
CA LEU A 609 41.13 20.60 20.07
C LEU A 609 42.22 20.69 19.00
N SER A 610 42.73 19.54 18.52
CA SER A 610 43.83 19.47 17.55
C SER A 610 43.41 19.26 16.09
N SER A 611 42.13 19.00 15.81
CA SER A 611 41.68 18.68 14.45
C SER A 611 41.96 19.81 13.45
N GLU A 612 42.53 19.43 12.30
CA GLU A 612 42.61 20.27 11.11
C GLU A 612 41.23 20.53 10.49
N ARG A 613 40.25 19.66 10.75
CA ARG A 613 38.87 19.79 10.26
C ARG A 613 38.03 20.59 11.25
N LYS A 614 37.11 21.40 10.73
CA LYS A 614 36.08 22.05 11.54
C LYS A 614 35.05 21.00 11.94
N LEU A 615 35.18 20.42 13.13
CA LEU A 615 34.21 19.47 13.70
C LEU A 615 32.93 20.19 14.17
N ALA A 616 31.83 19.44 14.35
CA ALA A 616 30.57 19.97 14.86
C ALA A 616 30.68 20.32 16.35
N GLY A 617 31.32 19.45 17.14
CA GLY A 617 31.54 19.62 18.58
C GLY A 617 32.27 18.44 19.21
N THR A 618 32.57 18.56 20.51
CA THR A 618 33.23 17.53 21.31
C THR A 618 32.45 17.22 22.60
N VAL A 619 32.38 15.95 22.97
CA VAL A 619 31.69 15.47 24.18
C VAL A 619 32.69 14.75 25.09
N ALA A 620 32.72 15.13 26.38
CA ALA A 620 33.69 14.65 27.35
C ALA A 620 33.02 14.29 28.68
N LEU A 621 32.67 13.00 28.84
CA LEU A 621 32.01 12.48 30.05
C LEU A 621 33.05 11.90 31.01
N SER A 622 32.94 12.23 32.30
CA SER A 622 33.71 11.70 33.44
C SER A 622 35.21 11.48 33.16
N GLY A 623 35.89 12.53 32.67
CA GLY A 623 37.27 12.46 32.14
C GLY A 623 38.10 13.73 32.34
N TRP A 624 39.25 13.82 31.67
CA TRP A 624 40.22 14.92 31.81
C TRP A 624 40.87 15.30 30.49
N LEU A 625 41.38 16.53 30.35
CA LEU A 625 42.25 16.92 29.25
C LEU A 625 43.69 16.39 29.47
N PRO A 626 44.23 15.53 28.57
CA PRO A 626 45.63 15.08 28.60
C PRO A 626 46.57 16.07 27.90
N MET A 627 47.88 15.82 27.94
CA MET A 627 48.93 16.55 27.22
C MET A 627 48.90 18.08 27.43
N ARG A 628 48.45 18.55 28.60
CA ARG A 628 48.18 19.98 28.89
C ARG A 628 49.36 20.90 28.60
N ASN A 629 50.58 20.41 28.80
CA ASN A 629 51.83 21.13 28.55
C ASN A 629 52.15 21.32 27.06
N LYS A 630 51.50 20.55 26.17
CA LYS A 630 51.73 20.54 24.71
C LYS A 630 50.50 20.92 23.88
N ILE A 631 49.27 20.64 24.37
CA ILE A 631 48.02 20.86 23.61
C ILE A 631 47.88 22.29 23.08
N LYS A 632 48.37 23.30 23.80
CA LYS A 632 48.35 24.71 23.36
C LYS A 632 49.16 24.98 22.08
N ALA A 633 50.19 24.17 21.80
CA ALA A 633 50.96 24.21 20.55
C ALA A 633 50.39 23.27 19.46
N MET A 634 49.43 22.42 19.83
CA MET A 634 48.75 21.45 18.95
C MET A 634 47.33 21.91 18.57
N LEU A 635 46.92 23.13 18.96
CA LEU A 635 45.58 23.65 18.68
C LEU A 635 45.33 23.78 17.18
N GLY A 636 44.32 23.06 16.69
CA GLY A 636 43.93 23.06 15.28
C GLY A 636 43.37 24.42 14.85
N PRO A 637 43.40 24.74 13.53
CA PRO A 637 42.98 26.04 12.99
C PRO A 637 41.50 26.40 13.30
N HIS A 638 40.70 25.41 13.69
CA HIS A 638 39.25 25.57 13.92
C HIS A 638 38.81 25.45 15.39
N HIS A 639 39.72 25.30 16.36
CA HIS A 639 39.37 25.12 17.79
C HIS A 639 38.39 26.19 18.32
N GLN A 640 38.55 27.46 17.90
CA GLN A 640 37.67 28.57 18.30
C GLN A 640 36.22 28.47 17.76
N HIS A 641 35.93 27.50 16.90
CA HIS A 641 34.57 27.23 16.42
C HIS A 641 33.89 26.06 17.15
N LEU A 642 34.64 25.28 17.93
CA LEU A 642 34.19 24.05 18.58
C LEU A 642 33.29 24.37 19.79
N PRO A 643 32.06 23.84 19.86
CA PRO A 643 31.31 23.69 21.11
C PRO A 643 31.80 22.44 21.86
N ILE A 644 31.96 22.53 23.18
CA ILE A 644 32.34 21.40 24.04
C ILE A 644 31.27 21.14 25.10
N PHE A 645 30.80 19.89 25.21
CA PHE A 645 30.03 19.39 26.35
C PHE A 645 30.98 18.63 27.29
N GLN A 646 31.06 19.05 28.55
CA GLN A 646 31.81 18.35 29.59
C GLN A 646 30.85 17.98 30.73
N ALA A 647 30.94 16.75 31.21
CA ALA A 647 30.14 16.23 32.30
C ALA A 647 30.99 15.41 33.28
N HIS A 648 30.60 15.36 34.55
CA HIS A 648 31.24 14.53 35.58
C HIS A 648 30.27 14.24 36.74
N GLY A 649 30.37 13.06 37.36
CA GLY A 649 29.73 12.82 38.66
C GLY A 649 30.46 13.54 39.81
N THR A 650 29.76 13.95 40.88
CA THR A 650 30.42 14.56 42.06
C THR A 650 31.18 13.57 42.91
N ASP A 651 30.85 12.28 42.82
CA ASP A 651 31.29 11.23 43.74
C ASP A 651 32.19 10.21 43.02
N ASP A 652 32.73 10.57 41.85
CA ASP A 652 33.63 9.73 41.04
C ASP A 652 34.91 9.33 41.81
N PRO A 653 35.09 8.04 42.15
CA PRO A 653 36.24 7.57 42.91
C PRO A 653 37.45 7.19 42.02
N ILE A 654 37.29 7.22 40.69
CA ILE A 654 38.30 6.80 39.71
C ILE A 654 38.96 8.02 39.07
N VAL A 655 38.18 8.89 38.43
CA VAL A 655 38.66 10.16 37.88
C VAL A 655 38.17 11.26 38.79
N ASN A 656 39.03 11.70 39.72
CA ASN A 656 38.64 12.69 40.73
C ASN A 656 38.04 13.96 40.09
N PRO A 657 36.83 14.42 40.50
CA PRO A 657 36.14 15.54 39.83
C PRO A 657 36.92 16.85 39.78
N LYS A 658 37.88 17.05 40.69
CA LYS A 658 38.83 18.18 40.64
C LYS A 658 39.63 18.22 39.32
N TYR A 659 39.88 17.08 38.68
CA TYR A 659 40.58 17.03 37.40
C TYR A 659 39.70 17.47 36.23
N ALA A 660 38.38 17.33 36.33
CA ALA A 660 37.42 17.93 35.41
C ALA A 660 37.25 19.44 35.65
N ASP A 661 37.21 19.89 36.91
CA ASP A 661 37.25 21.33 37.25
C ASP A 661 38.52 21.98 36.65
N LEU A 662 39.70 21.41 36.92
CA LEU A 662 40.97 21.84 36.36
C LEU A 662 41.07 21.63 34.84
N THR A 663 40.23 20.79 34.22
CA THR A 663 40.12 20.70 32.76
C THR A 663 39.37 21.92 32.24
N ASN A 664 38.20 22.21 32.80
CA ASN A 664 37.35 23.33 32.40
C ASN A 664 38.08 24.68 32.52
N GLU A 665 38.74 24.93 33.66
CA GLU A 665 39.58 26.13 33.85
C GLU A 665 40.68 26.27 32.79
N PHE A 666 41.34 25.16 32.44
CA PHE A 666 42.38 25.16 31.42
C PHE A 666 41.81 25.41 30.02
N ILE A 667 40.70 24.76 29.65
CA ILE A 667 39.99 25.00 28.37
C ILE A 667 39.58 26.47 28.24
N LYS A 668 39.04 27.07 29.31
CA LYS A 668 38.72 28.51 29.36
C LYS A 668 39.97 29.38 29.18
N SER A 669 41.13 28.98 29.72
CA SER A 669 42.41 29.66 29.48
C SER A 669 42.92 29.60 28.03
N LEU A 670 42.40 28.68 27.21
CA LEU A 670 42.66 28.60 25.76
C LEU A 670 41.73 29.53 24.94
N GLY A 671 40.82 30.26 25.59
CA GLY A 671 39.93 31.24 24.97
C GLY A 671 38.47 30.79 24.81
N PHE A 672 38.13 29.59 25.29
CA PHE A 672 36.74 29.11 25.29
C PHE A 672 35.90 29.87 26.34
N LYS A 673 34.67 30.23 25.98
CA LYS A 673 33.71 30.87 26.88
C LYS A 673 32.91 29.84 27.69
N ASP A 674 32.37 30.24 28.83
CA ASP A 674 31.34 29.47 29.54
C ASP A 674 29.99 29.63 28.84
N THR A 675 29.21 28.55 28.74
CA THR A 675 27.81 28.58 28.27
C THR A 675 27.00 27.46 28.92
N PRO A 676 25.70 27.61 29.21
CA PRO A 676 24.88 26.47 29.63
C PRO A 676 24.73 25.49 28.47
N HIS A 677 24.63 24.17 28.76
CA HIS A 677 24.44 23.14 27.76
C HIS A 677 23.15 23.35 26.94
N THR A 678 22.16 24.07 27.49
CA THR A 678 20.91 24.42 26.82
C THR A 678 21.09 25.38 25.65
N ASN A 679 22.23 26.11 25.58
CA ASN A 679 22.58 27.06 24.52
C ASN A 679 24.06 26.89 24.11
N PRO A 680 24.40 25.84 23.34
CA PRO A 680 25.78 25.61 22.90
C PRO A 680 26.23 26.69 21.92
N GLN A 681 27.42 27.25 22.16
CA GLN A 681 28.02 28.28 21.32
C GLN A 681 29.36 27.82 20.74
N ARG A 682 29.71 28.36 19.58
CA ARG A 682 31.01 28.11 18.93
C ARG A 682 32.13 28.75 19.75
N GLY A 683 33.17 27.98 20.08
CA GLY A 683 34.24 28.43 20.96
C GLY A 683 33.79 28.58 22.42
N ALA A 684 32.89 27.71 22.87
CA ALA A 684 32.41 27.68 24.25
C ALA A 684 32.36 26.26 24.79
N ILE A 685 32.52 26.14 26.11
CA ILE A 685 32.38 24.92 26.88
C ILE A 685 31.16 25.05 27.81
N SER A 686 30.35 24.00 27.86
CA SER A 686 29.32 23.80 28.87
C SER A 686 29.75 22.68 29.82
N PHE A 687 29.78 22.96 31.12
CA PHE A 687 30.20 22.00 32.15
C PHE A 687 29.11 21.81 33.20
N THR A 688 28.58 20.59 33.31
CA THR A 688 27.65 20.18 34.37
C THR A 688 28.36 19.17 35.29
N LYS A 689 28.06 19.18 36.59
CA LYS A 689 28.35 18.07 37.50
C LYS A 689 27.05 17.54 38.12
N TYR A 690 26.92 16.23 38.23
CA TYR A 690 25.69 15.55 38.68
C TYR A 690 25.91 14.95 40.07
N GLU A 691 25.05 15.31 41.04
CA GLU A 691 25.24 14.95 42.45
C GLU A 691 25.03 13.44 42.72
N GLY A 692 25.88 12.85 43.56
CA GLY A 692 25.82 11.44 43.96
C GLY A 692 26.21 10.44 42.86
N ILE A 693 26.59 10.91 41.66
CA ILE A 693 27.02 10.06 40.55
C ILE A 693 28.52 9.72 40.70
N GLY A 694 28.84 8.42 40.61
CA GLY A 694 30.22 7.90 40.62
C GLY A 694 30.86 7.89 39.23
N HIS A 695 31.77 6.93 38.98
CA HIS A 695 32.37 6.76 37.64
C HIS A 695 31.42 6.06 36.66
N GLY A 696 30.47 6.81 36.13
CA GLY A 696 29.47 6.35 35.16
C GLY A 696 28.75 7.53 34.52
N ALA A 697 27.57 7.29 33.95
CA ALA A 697 26.67 8.32 33.43
C ALA A 697 25.23 8.10 33.95
N CYS A 698 24.46 9.18 34.12
CA CYS A 698 23.08 9.11 34.62
C CYS A 698 22.02 9.50 33.55
N GLN A 699 20.75 9.24 33.83
CA GLN A 699 19.67 9.53 32.86
C GLN A 699 19.50 11.03 32.60
N GLU A 700 19.80 11.89 33.59
CA GLU A 700 19.75 13.34 33.46
C GLU A 700 20.89 13.85 32.56
N GLU A 701 22.11 13.36 32.78
CA GLU A 701 23.28 13.65 31.94
C GLU A 701 23.06 13.26 30.47
N LEU A 702 22.42 12.11 30.21
CA LEU A 702 22.09 11.67 28.86
C LEU A 702 20.95 12.49 28.22
N GLN A 703 20.05 13.08 29.02
CA GLN A 703 19.05 14.04 28.53
C GLN A 703 19.68 15.39 28.17
N ASP A 704 20.55 15.93 29.03
CA ASP A 704 21.30 17.16 28.78
C ASP A 704 22.21 17.02 27.54
N LEU A 705 22.88 15.87 27.39
CA LEU A 705 23.68 15.53 26.22
C LEU A 705 22.82 15.45 24.95
N GLY A 706 21.67 14.78 25.00
CA GLY A 706 20.72 14.72 23.87
C GLY A 706 20.25 16.11 23.45
N GLY A 707 19.81 16.93 24.40
CA GLY A 707 19.36 18.32 24.18
C GLY A 707 20.46 19.32 23.80
N TRP A 708 21.74 18.93 23.95
CA TRP A 708 22.91 19.65 23.42
C TRP A 708 23.21 19.21 21.99
N LEU A 709 23.23 17.90 21.71
CA LEU A 709 23.42 17.32 20.37
C LEU A 709 22.35 17.81 19.39
N GLU A 710 21.08 17.90 19.81
CA GLU A 710 19.97 18.48 19.04
C GLU A 710 20.24 19.91 18.53
N LYS A 711 21.13 20.66 19.20
CA LYS A 711 21.45 22.07 18.87
C LYS A 711 22.81 22.22 18.18
N VAL A 712 23.73 21.28 18.41
CA VAL A 712 25.05 21.25 17.75
C VAL A 712 24.97 20.57 16.38
N ILE A 713 24.24 19.46 16.28
CA ILE A 713 23.96 18.72 15.04
C ILE A 713 22.44 18.60 14.81
N PRO A 714 21.69 19.74 14.68
CA PRO A 714 20.24 19.72 14.44
C PRO A 714 19.88 18.93 13.19
N ILE A 715 18.64 18.47 13.07
CA ILE A 715 18.15 17.89 11.80
C ILE A 715 18.38 18.94 10.70
N SER A 716 19.12 18.59 9.65
CA SER A 716 19.45 19.56 8.62
C SER A 716 18.21 19.86 7.80
N ASN A 717 17.62 21.04 8.01
CA ASN A 717 16.73 21.63 7.03
C ASN A 717 17.57 22.01 5.81
N ASP A 718 17.79 21.04 4.94
CA ASP A 718 18.51 21.19 3.67
C ASP A 718 17.67 21.96 2.62
N GLY A 719 16.43 22.36 2.96
CA GLY A 719 15.45 22.92 2.04
C GLY A 719 14.75 21.88 1.17
N TYR A 720 15.07 20.59 1.33
CA TYR A 720 14.57 19.51 0.46
C TYR A 720 13.89 18.35 1.18
N SER A 721 14.18 18.12 2.46
CA SER A 721 13.73 16.94 3.22
C SER A 721 12.76 17.34 4.34
N THR A 722 11.49 16.95 4.25
CA THR A 722 10.55 17.08 5.38
C THR A 722 10.64 15.87 6.30
N TYR A 723 10.63 16.14 7.60
CA TYR A 723 10.72 15.18 8.69
C TYR A 723 9.68 15.53 9.75
N PHE A 724 9.30 14.54 10.57
CA PHE A 724 8.50 14.77 11.76
C PHE A 724 9.47 15.11 12.90
N THR A 725 9.39 16.34 13.45
CA THR A 725 10.17 16.73 14.64
C THR A 725 9.67 15.96 15.87
N ASP A 726 8.34 15.91 16.00
CA ASP A 726 7.62 15.38 17.14
C ASP A 726 6.53 14.45 16.61
N LEU A 727 6.46 13.23 17.15
CA LEU A 727 5.43 12.25 16.79
C LEU A 727 5.05 11.42 18.02
N SER A 728 3.93 11.76 18.66
CA SER A 728 3.42 11.05 19.83
C SER A 728 1.94 10.69 19.64
N ALA A 729 1.52 9.58 20.26
CA ALA A 729 0.14 9.13 20.26
C ALA A 729 -0.13 8.24 21.49
N SER A 730 -1.34 8.33 22.02
CA SER A 730 -1.87 7.42 23.05
C SER A 730 -3.00 6.57 22.47
N TYR A 731 -3.24 5.41 23.07
CA TYR A 731 -4.38 4.54 22.71
C TYR A 731 -5.70 5.33 22.83
N PRO A 732 -6.65 5.19 21.86
CA PRO A 732 -6.68 4.22 20.77
C PRO A 732 -5.93 4.65 19.49
N LEU A 733 -5.37 5.85 19.43
CA LEU A 733 -4.67 6.33 18.24
C LEU A 733 -3.32 5.66 18.03
N LYS A 734 -2.92 5.52 16.76
CA LYS A 734 -1.55 5.23 16.34
C LYS A 734 -1.21 6.07 15.12
N LEU A 735 0.02 6.59 15.09
CA LEU A 735 0.59 7.26 13.93
C LEU A 735 1.63 6.35 13.27
N LEU A 736 1.67 6.30 11.94
CA LEU A 736 2.67 5.59 11.15
C LEU A 736 3.16 6.48 10.01
N THR A 737 4.48 6.66 9.91
CA THR A 737 5.13 7.60 8.98
C THR A 737 6.02 6.88 7.96
N PRO A 738 5.46 6.08 7.04
CA PRO A 738 6.24 5.24 6.13
C PRO A 738 6.87 6.07 5.00
N SER A 739 8.19 5.98 4.88
CA SER A 739 8.99 6.66 3.86
C SER A 739 8.42 6.51 2.45
N LEU A 740 8.49 7.60 1.69
CA LEU A 740 8.20 7.66 0.27
C LEU A 740 9.52 7.47 -0.50
N ARG A 741 9.50 6.66 -1.56
CA ARG A 741 10.68 6.33 -2.37
C ARG A 741 10.91 7.33 -3.51
N ALA A 742 9.82 7.95 -3.99
CA ALA A 742 9.81 8.93 -5.07
C ALA A 742 8.86 10.10 -4.75
N ALA A 743 8.98 10.65 -3.53
CA ALA A 743 8.34 11.90 -3.17
C ALA A 743 9.06 13.10 -3.81
N PRO A 744 8.35 14.21 -4.06
CA PRO A 744 8.96 15.52 -4.18
C PRO A 744 9.66 15.92 -2.89
N VAL A 745 10.67 16.77 -3.09
CA VAL A 745 11.14 17.81 -2.17
C VAL A 745 10.02 18.27 -1.21
N GLY A 746 10.25 18.15 0.10
CA GLY A 746 9.39 18.74 1.13
C GLY A 746 8.08 18.01 1.47
N VAL A 747 7.93 16.71 1.17
CA VAL A 747 6.67 15.97 1.41
C VAL A 747 6.81 14.88 2.48
N GLY A 748 6.06 15.03 3.58
CA GLY A 748 5.88 14.01 4.62
C GLY A 748 4.53 13.29 4.50
N LEU A 749 4.48 12.01 4.90
CA LEU A 749 3.26 11.20 4.94
C LEU A 749 3.06 10.60 6.34
N CYS A 750 1.89 10.84 6.92
CA CYS A 750 1.43 10.21 8.16
C CYS A 750 0.11 9.48 7.92
N TYR A 751 0.02 8.23 8.37
CA TYR A 751 -1.24 7.51 8.55
C TYR A 751 -1.67 7.65 10.02
N SER A 752 -2.90 8.12 10.23
CA SER A 752 -3.61 8.02 11.50
C SER A 752 -4.44 6.73 11.51
N LEU A 753 -4.31 5.93 12.56
CA LEU A 753 -5.01 4.65 12.73
C LEU A 753 -5.68 4.58 14.11
N GLN A 754 -6.70 3.74 14.21
CA GLN A 754 -7.37 3.38 15.47
C GLN A 754 -7.11 1.91 15.78
N TYR A 755 -6.61 1.61 16.98
CA TYR A 755 -6.57 0.26 17.53
C TYR A 755 -7.99 -0.27 17.78
N GLY A 756 -8.13 -1.59 17.98
CA GLY A 756 -9.43 -2.23 18.28
C GLY A 756 -10.39 -2.39 17.09
N GLY A 757 -10.11 -1.75 15.95
CA GLY A 757 -10.90 -1.87 14.71
C GLY A 757 -12.04 -0.86 14.57
N GLY A 758 -12.07 0.17 15.43
CA GLY A 758 -13.03 1.29 15.40
C GLY A 758 -13.26 1.87 16.79
N LEU A 759 -14.02 2.96 16.86
CA LEU A 759 -14.37 3.67 18.10
C LEU A 759 -15.58 3.03 18.79
N VAL A 760 -15.51 2.88 20.11
CA VAL A 760 -16.62 2.44 20.98
C VAL A 760 -17.25 3.60 21.75
N ALA A 761 -18.36 3.32 22.44
CA ALA A 761 -19.25 4.33 23.03
C ALA A 761 -18.54 5.23 24.08
N GLY A 762 -18.28 6.48 23.70
CA GLY A 762 -17.61 7.48 24.57
C GLY A 762 -16.10 7.61 24.37
N ASP A 763 -15.49 6.93 23.39
CA ASP A 763 -14.10 7.19 23.01
C ASP A 763 -13.91 8.66 22.58
N ILE A 764 -12.77 9.25 22.94
CA ILE A 764 -12.39 10.62 22.55
C ILE A 764 -11.00 10.59 21.89
N CYS A 765 -10.93 10.93 20.61
CA CYS A 765 -9.68 11.05 19.85
C CYS A 765 -9.38 12.51 19.52
N ASN A 766 -8.37 13.09 20.16
CA ASN A 766 -7.86 14.43 19.84
C ASN A 766 -6.53 14.29 19.08
N LEU A 767 -6.45 14.83 17.86
CA LEU A 767 -5.25 14.87 17.03
C LEU A 767 -4.86 16.33 16.77
N GLY A 768 -3.72 16.74 17.32
CA GLY A 768 -3.04 17.98 16.98
C GLY A 768 -2.08 17.78 15.82
N VAL A 769 -2.00 18.76 14.91
CA VAL A 769 -1.12 18.74 13.73
C VAL A 769 -0.51 20.12 13.54
N GLU A 770 0.80 20.18 13.35
CA GLU A 770 1.50 21.41 12.98
C GLU A 770 2.33 21.16 11.71
N VAL A 771 2.18 22.03 10.71
CA VAL A 771 2.85 21.91 9.41
C VAL A 771 3.73 23.13 9.20
N SER A 772 5.00 22.99 9.59
CA SER A 772 6.07 24.01 9.50
C SER A 772 6.27 24.58 8.09
N ASP A 773 6.90 25.76 8.02
CA ASP A 773 7.13 26.52 6.78
C ASP A 773 7.71 25.65 5.64
N GLY A 774 7.21 25.85 4.43
CA GLY A 774 7.61 25.14 3.21
C GLY A 774 7.18 23.66 3.11
N SER A 775 6.90 22.98 4.22
CA SER A 775 6.58 21.55 4.25
C SER A 775 5.19 21.21 3.71
N VAL A 776 5.04 19.99 3.20
CA VAL A 776 3.76 19.41 2.79
C VAL A 776 3.49 18.16 3.63
N LEU A 777 2.40 18.17 4.40
CA LEU A 777 1.94 17.00 5.14
C LEU A 777 0.75 16.36 4.43
N LEU A 778 0.92 15.08 4.08
CA LEU A 778 -0.15 14.19 3.66
C LEU A 778 -0.62 13.36 4.86
N LEU A 779 -1.86 13.58 5.31
CA LEU A 779 -2.51 12.90 6.43
C LEU A 779 -3.62 11.98 5.91
N LEU A 780 -3.44 10.67 6.10
CA LEU A 780 -4.33 9.61 5.60
C LEU A 780 -4.77 8.66 6.72
N THR A 781 -5.68 7.75 6.40
CA THR A 781 -6.04 6.55 7.19
C THR A 781 -5.69 5.27 6.41
N GLN A 782 -5.81 4.10 7.04
CA GLN A 782 -5.65 2.78 6.38
C GLN A 782 -6.99 2.03 6.24
N GLY A 783 -8.09 2.76 6.13
CA GLY A 783 -9.46 2.25 6.12
C GLY A 783 -10.39 3.06 7.02
N SER A 784 -11.69 2.98 6.73
CA SER A 784 -12.77 3.71 7.39
C SER A 784 -12.71 3.71 8.93
N THR A 785 -12.84 4.89 9.52
CA THR A 785 -13.17 5.04 10.95
C THR A 785 -14.55 4.43 11.20
N LYS A 786 -14.57 3.24 11.79
CA LYS A 786 -15.79 2.52 12.16
C LYS A 786 -16.26 3.00 13.52
N VAL A 787 -17.53 3.34 13.66
CA VAL A 787 -18.11 3.72 14.96
C VAL A 787 -19.09 2.64 15.39
N PHE A 788 -18.78 1.95 16.49
CA PHE A 788 -19.63 0.91 17.04
C PHE A 788 -20.87 1.51 17.73
N LYS A 789 -21.83 0.64 18.05
CA LYS A 789 -23.07 1.02 18.75
C LYS A 789 -22.78 1.76 20.06
N SER A 790 -23.62 2.74 20.36
CA SER A 790 -23.72 3.41 21.64
C SER A 790 -24.51 2.55 22.65
N ASP A 791 -24.57 3.00 23.90
CA ASP A 791 -25.59 2.62 24.88
C ASP A 791 -26.83 3.53 24.83
N GLY A 792 -26.90 4.45 23.86
CA GLY A 792 -27.94 5.44 23.65
C GLY A 792 -27.59 6.81 24.25
N VAL A 793 -26.65 6.86 25.21
CA VAL A 793 -26.22 8.07 25.92
C VAL A 793 -24.86 8.55 25.42
N ARG A 794 -23.83 7.70 25.51
CA ARG A 794 -22.45 8.09 25.20
C ARG A 794 -22.24 8.28 23.71
N THR A 795 -21.62 9.41 23.38
CA THR A 795 -21.29 9.82 22.00
C THR A 795 -19.77 9.78 21.84
N SER A 796 -19.27 9.10 20.81
CA SER A 796 -17.84 9.01 20.52
C SER A 796 -17.39 10.25 19.73
N HIS A 797 -16.22 10.79 20.08
CA HIS A 797 -15.74 12.08 19.61
C HIS A 797 -14.41 11.98 18.89
N GLN A 798 -14.27 12.73 17.78
CA GLN A 798 -12.99 12.86 17.06
C GLN A 798 -12.73 14.33 16.70
N LYS A 799 -11.61 14.89 17.17
CA LYS A 799 -11.19 16.27 16.90
C LYS A 799 -9.86 16.27 16.15
N LEU A 800 -9.84 16.87 14.96
CA LEU A 800 -8.63 17.31 14.30
C LEU A 800 -8.45 18.81 14.57
N HIS A 801 -7.29 19.20 15.06
CA HIS A 801 -6.86 20.60 15.11
C HIS A 801 -5.53 20.71 14.36
N ALA A 802 -5.47 21.60 13.37
CA ALA A 802 -4.28 21.74 12.54
C ALA A 802 -3.87 23.19 12.35
N THR A 803 -2.57 23.47 12.52
CA THR A 803 -1.93 24.76 12.24
C THR A 803 -1.00 24.61 11.04
N VAL A 804 -1.16 25.44 10.02
CA VAL A 804 -0.43 25.35 8.75
C VAL A 804 0.27 26.70 8.49
N HIS A 805 1.58 26.69 8.67
CA HIS A 805 2.48 27.85 8.60
C HIS A 805 2.64 28.43 7.17
N PRO A 806 3.34 29.57 6.98
CA PRO A 806 3.57 30.14 5.66
C PRO A 806 4.11 29.12 4.66
N HIS A 807 3.67 29.23 3.40
CA HIS A 807 4.12 28.42 2.25
C HIS A 807 3.92 26.90 2.35
N SER A 808 3.49 26.39 3.52
CA SER A 808 3.32 24.97 3.81
C SER A 808 1.93 24.48 3.37
N THR A 809 1.67 23.17 3.47
CA THR A 809 0.45 22.58 2.91
C THR A 809 -0.03 21.35 3.66
N LEU A 810 -1.32 21.34 4.03
CA LEU A 810 -1.98 20.17 4.60
C LEU A 810 -2.90 19.51 3.57
N ILE A 811 -2.71 18.22 3.34
CA ILE A 811 -3.61 17.38 2.53
C ILE A 811 -4.14 16.29 3.47
N SER A 812 -5.37 16.47 3.96
CA SER A 812 -6.06 15.49 4.80
C SER A 812 -7.14 14.79 3.97
N LEU A 813 -6.88 13.52 3.64
CA LEU A 813 -7.75 12.68 2.82
C LEU A 813 -8.04 11.34 3.54
N PRO A 814 -8.81 11.35 4.64
CA PRO A 814 -9.22 10.13 5.33
C PRO A 814 -10.24 9.33 4.50
N ASP A 815 -10.28 8.02 4.78
CA ASP A 815 -11.35 7.12 4.35
C ASP A 815 -12.68 7.50 5.04
N PRO A 816 -13.84 7.27 4.39
CA PRO A 816 -15.13 7.65 4.95
C PRO A 816 -15.42 7.05 6.32
N VAL A 817 -16.02 7.84 7.22
CA VAL A 817 -16.56 7.35 8.49
C VAL A 817 -17.69 6.35 8.24
N GLN A 818 -17.67 5.21 8.94
CA GLN A 818 -18.69 4.16 8.87
C GLN A 818 -19.40 4.01 10.23
N PRO A 819 -20.46 4.80 10.48
CA PRO A 819 -21.29 4.64 11.67
C PRO A 819 -22.14 3.36 11.60
N PHE A 820 -22.10 2.52 12.64
CA PHE A 820 -22.90 1.29 12.70
C PHE A 820 -24.30 1.57 13.26
N ALA A 821 -25.22 0.60 13.12
CA ALA A 821 -26.56 0.70 13.74
C ALA A 821 -26.49 1.05 15.24
N ALA A 822 -27.36 1.97 15.68
CA ALA A 822 -27.38 2.58 17.02
C ALA A 822 -26.05 3.22 17.49
N SER A 823 -25.18 3.68 16.59
CA SER A 823 -23.98 4.46 16.96
C SER A 823 -24.31 5.95 17.16
N ARG A 824 -23.50 6.62 17.99
CA ARG A 824 -23.55 8.07 18.24
C ARG A 824 -22.16 8.65 18.04
N TYR A 825 -21.99 9.52 17.04
CA TYR A 825 -20.69 10.07 16.66
C TYR A 825 -20.73 11.59 16.45
N LYS A 826 -19.66 12.27 16.86
CA LYS A 826 -19.46 13.71 16.65
C LYS A 826 -18.00 14.01 16.31
N GLN A 827 -17.75 14.49 15.11
CA GLN A 827 -16.43 14.95 14.71
C GLN A 827 -16.33 16.46 14.54
N ARG A 828 -15.11 16.98 14.66
CA ARG A 828 -14.78 18.39 14.46
C ARG A 828 -13.40 18.53 13.82
N GLN A 829 -13.31 19.33 12.77
CA GLN A 829 -12.05 19.70 12.13
C GLN A 829 -11.88 21.24 12.26
N ASP A 830 -10.92 21.67 13.08
CA ASP A 830 -10.54 23.09 13.24
C ASP A 830 -9.17 23.33 12.56
N ILE A 831 -9.19 23.86 11.34
CA ILE A 831 -7.99 24.06 10.51
C ILE A 831 -7.63 25.56 10.46
N HIS A 832 -6.41 25.90 10.85
CA HIS A 832 -5.88 27.26 10.90
C HIS A 832 -4.73 27.41 9.90
N LEU A 833 -4.87 28.32 8.95
CA LEU A 833 -3.94 28.54 7.84
C LEU A 833 -3.33 29.93 7.92
N HIS A 834 -2.05 30.05 7.58
CA HIS A 834 -1.50 31.33 7.11
C HIS A 834 -2.06 31.68 5.73
N SER A 835 -2.18 32.97 5.36
CA SER A 835 -2.65 33.41 4.04
C SER A 835 -1.87 32.83 2.85
N THR A 836 -0.59 32.53 3.03
CA THR A 836 0.26 31.88 2.01
C THR A 836 0.31 30.35 2.08
N ALA A 837 -0.41 29.73 3.01
CA ALA A 837 -0.52 28.28 3.13
C ALA A 837 -1.47 27.69 2.07
N SER A 838 -1.66 26.37 2.09
CA SER A 838 -2.69 25.70 1.30
C SER A 838 -3.27 24.49 2.02
N ALA A 839 -4.54 24.17 1.74
CA ALA A 839 -5.22 23.05 2.36
C ALA A 839 -6.14 22.31 1.38
N VAL A 840 -6.08 20.98 1.44
CA VAL A 840 -7.04 20.06 0.83
C VAL A 840 -7.57 19.19 1.96
N ILE A 841 -8.84 19.40 2.33
CA ILE A 841 -9.45 18.75 3.48
C ILE A 841 -10.68 18.00 3.00
N LEU A 842 -10.75 16.70 3.30
CA LEU A 842 -11.90 15.85 3.01
C LEU A 842 -12.62 15.48 4.30
N ASP A 843 -13.92 15.76 4.32
CA ASP A 843 -14.88 15.12 5.22
C ASP A 843 -15.71 14.12 4.39
N ALA A 844 -15.84 12.88 4.85
CA ALA A 844 -16.57 11.84 4.15
C ALA A 844 -17.20 10.83 5.12
N PHE A 845 -18.40 10.35 4.79
CA PHE A 845 -19.12 9.36 5.59
C PHE A 845 -20.07 8.50 4.75
N THR A 846 -20.48 7.38 5.34
CA THR A 846 -21.42 6.42 4.76
C THR A 846 -22.67 6.27 5.63
N GLY A 847 -23.74 5.73 5.06
CA GLY A 847 -24.94 5.32 5.78
C GLY A 847 -24.73 4.14 6.73
N GLY A 848 -23.57 3.49 6.71
CA GLY A 848 -23.19 2.42 7.62
C GLY A 848 -22.75 1.15 6.90
N ARG A 849 -23.15 -0.01 7.44
CA ARG A 849 -22.70 -1.33 6.95
C ARG A 849 -23.65 -1.88 5.89
N LEU A 850 -23.64 -1.27 4.71
CA LEU A 850 -24.49 -1.65 3.56
C LEU A 850 -24.43 -3.16 3.24
N ALA A 851 -23.23 -3.77 3.33
CA ALA A 851 -23.02 -5.21 3.11
C ALA A 851 -23.69 -6.13 4.17
N ARG A 852 -24.20 -5.57 5.27
CA ARG A 852 -25.04 -6.25 6.29
C ARG A 852 -26.51 -5.85 6.22
N GLY A 853 -26.89 -4.99 5.26
CA GLY A 853 -28.21 -4.37 5.18
C GLY A 853 -28.42 -3.19 6.14
N GLU A 854 -27.37 -2.71 6.81
CA GLU A 854 -27.45 -1.55 7.70
C GLU A 854 -27.23 -0.27 6.87
N CYS A 855 -28.25 0.59 6.80
CA CYS A 855 -28.27 1.80 5.98
C CYS A 855 -29.10 2.91 6.66
N TRP A 856 -28.40 3.92 7.17
CA TRP A 856 -28.95 5.05 7.93
C TRP A 856 -29.56 4.65 9.30
N ASP A 857 -29.10 3.55 9.91
CA ASP A 857 -29.57 2.98 11.19
C ASP A 857 -28.84 3.49 12.45
N PHE A 858 -27.94 4.48 12.32
CA PHE A 858 -27.24 5.08 13.48
C PHE A 858 -28.13 6.13 14.18
N ASP A 859 -27.94 6.35 15.48
CA ASP A 859 -28.78 7.27 16.25
C ASP A 859 -28.46 8.73 15.95
N MET A 860 -27.16 9.04 15.88
CA MET A 860 -26.63 10.39 15.69
C MET A 860 -25.29 10.38 14.95
N TYR A 861 -25.17 11.21 13.92
CA TYR A 861 -23.90 11.58 13.30
C TYR A 861 -23.85 13.11 13.18
N ALA A 862 -22.79 13.72 13.73
CA ALA A 862 -22.54 15.15 13.62
C ALA A 862 -21.12 15.41 13.07
N SER A 863 -21.00 16.38 12.17
CA SER A 863 -19.71 16.88 11.68
C SER A 863 -19.68 18.40 11.69
N ILE A 864 -18.54 18.99 12.10
CA ILE A 864 -18.33 20.43 12.12
C ILE A 864 -16.94 20.72 11.54
N ASN A 865 -16.90 21.35 10.36
CA ASN A 865 -15.65 21.74 9.71
C ASN A 865 -15.50 23.27 9.80
N LYS A 866 -14.35 23.73 10.29
CA LYS A 866 -13.97 25.15 10.35
C LYS A 866 -12.61 25.35 9.72
N ILE A 867 -12.50 26.32 8.82
CA ILE A 867 -11.23 26.71 8.21
C ILE A 867 -11.04 28.21 8.42
N PHE A 868 -9.95 28.57 9.09
CA PHE A 868 -9.53 29.93 9.39
C PHE A 868 -8.32 30.30 8.52
N VAL A 869 -8.21 31.58 8.14
CA VAL A 869 -7.03 32.14 7.45
C VAL A 869 -6.60 33.41 8.19
N ASP A 870 -5.35 33.46 8.64
CA ASP A 870 -4.78 34.54 9.47
C ASP A 870 -5.64 34.92 10.72
N GLY A 871 -6.44 33.97 11.20
CA GLY A 871 -7.37 34.13 12.34
C GLY A 871 -8.84 34.30 11.95
N ASP A 872 -9.14 34.79 10.74
CA ASP A 872 -10.51 34.99 10.26
C ASP A 872 -11.18 33.69 9.80
N LEU A 873 -12.43 33.46 10.20
CA LEU A 873 -13.21 32.27 9.85
C LEU A 873 -13.71 32.34 8.41
N LEU A 874 -13.00 31.70 7.48
CA LEU A 874 -13.31 31.69 6.05
C LEU A 874 -14.40 30.68 5.67
N ILE A 875 -14.37 29.47 6.25
CA ILE A 875 -15.39 28.44 6.01
C ILE A 875 -15.87 27.86 7.33
N ARG A 876 -17.20 27.77 7.48
CA ARG A 876 -17.85 26.93 8.48
C ARG A 876 -18.89 26.05 7.81
N ASP A 877 -18.79 24.76 8.06
CA ASP A 877 -19.78 23.74 7.73
C ASP A 877 -20.22 23.01 9.01
N SER A 878 -21.44 22.48 9.01
CA SER A 878 -22.09 21.92 10.21
C SER A 878 -23.23 20.98 9.82
N LEU A 879 -22.96 19.68 9.81
CA LEU A 879 -23.92 18.62 9.49
C LEU A 879 -24.44 17.95 10.77
N LEU A 880 -25.76 17.72 10.82
CA LEU A 880 -26.41 16.91 11.86
C LEU A 880 -27.44 15.95 11.24
N LEU A 881 -27.20 14.65 11.46
CA LEU A 881 -28.08 13.55 11.11
C LEU A 881 -28.52 12.85 12.39
N THR A 882 -29.83 12.72 12.59
CA THR A 882 -30.45 12.11 13.78
C THR A 882 -31.73 11.39 13.37
N GLN A 883 -32.04 10.30 14.06
CA GLN A 883 -33.28 9.54 13.87
C GLN A 883 -34.54 10.39 14.14
N PRO A 884 -35.71 10.05 13.58
CA PRO A 884 -36.05 8.81 12.83
C PRO A 884 -35.99 8.91 11.30
N ASP A 885 -35.59 10.05 10.73
CA ASP A 885 -35.83 10.37 9.31
C ASP A 885 -34.57 10.42 8.44
N ILE A 886 -33.45 9.84 8.90
CA ILE A 886 -32.16 9.94 8.19
C ILE A 886 -32.26 9.31 6.79
N GLY A 887 -32.85 8.13 6.66
CA GLY A 887 -32.98 7.42 5.39
C GLY A 887 -33.70 8.22 4.30
N ASN A 888 -34.83 8.87 4.63
CA ASN A 888 -35.60 9.65 3.67
C ASN A 888 -34.87 10.95 3.27
N ARG A 889 -34.17 11.59 4.22
CA ARG A 889 -33.40 12.82 3.98
C ARG A 889 -32.18 12.62 3.05
N MET A 890 -31.60 11.43 3.06
CA MET A 890 -30.37 11.13 2.30
C MET A 890 -30.63 10.31 1.01
N HIS A 891 -31.80 9.67 0.90
CA HIS A 891 -32.21 8.89 -0.27
C HIS A 891 -32.10 9.68 -1.60
N PRO A 892 -31.59 9.07 -2.70
CA PRO A 892 -31.22 7.65 -2.85
C PRO A 892 -29.79 7.31 -2.42
N PHE A 893 -29.04 8.26 -1.86
CA PHE A 893 -27.61 8.14 -1.63
C PHE A 893 -27.30 7.45 -0.30
N THR A 894 -26.09 6.88 -0.24
CA THR A 894 -25.57 6.07 0.88
C THR A 894 -24.13 6.44 1.26
N ALA A 895 -23.45 7.24 0.43
CA ALA A 895 -22.12 7.77 0.66
C ALA A 895 -22.08 9.26 0.31
N HIS A 896 -21.43 10.07 1.14
CA HIS A 896 -21.37 11.52 1.02
C HIS A 896 -19.97 12.03 1.34
N ALA A 897 -19.56 13.11 0.65
CA ALA A 897 -18.28 13.75 0.89
C ALA A 897 -18.33 15.27 0.65
N MET A 898 -17.47 16.00 1.37
CA MET A 898 -17.21 17.42 1.21
C MET A 898 -15.71 17.66 1.16
N LEU A 899 -15.23 18.17 0.03
CA LEU A 899 -13.84 18.51 -0.21
C LEU A 899 -13.67 20.03 -0.15
N PHE A 900 -12.93 20.50 0.84
CA PHE A 900 -12.56 21.90 1.00
C PHE A 900 -11.18 22.13 0.35
N LEU A 901 -11.09 23.14 -0.51
CA LEU A 901 -9.87 23.49 -1.24
C LEU A 901 -9.55 24.95 -0.95
N VAL A 902 -8.38 25.23 -0.38
CA VAL A 902 -7.95 26.58 0.04
C VAL A 902 -6.48 26.82 -0.31
N GLY A 903 -6.16 28.06 -0.71
CA GLY A 903 -4.79 28.52 -0.93
C GLY A 903 -4.25 28.28 -2.34
N GLU A 904 -3.05 28.79 -2.61
CA GLU A 904 -2.46 28.88 -3.94
C GLU A 904 -2.20 27.50 -4.59
N LYS A 905 -1.69 26.52 -3.84
CA LYS A 905 -1.38 25.18 -4.39
C LYS A 905 -2.63 24.37 -4.78
N THR A 906 -3.83 24.88 -4.48
CA THR A 906 -5.11 24.30 -4.94
C THR A 906 -5.69 24.96 -6.19
N SER A 907 -5.12 26.09 -6.64
CA SER A 907 -5.65 26.94 -7.73
C SER A 907 -6.06 26.17 -8.99
N GLU A 908 -5.16 25.35 -9.56
CA GLU A 908 -5.43 24.51 -10.74
C GLU A 908 -6.58 23.52 -10.50
N LEU A 909 -6.64 22.91 -9.32
CA LEU A 909 -7.70 21.96 -8.97
C LEU A 909 -9.06 22.66 -8.83
N ARG A 910 -9.09 23.84 -8.20
CA ARG A 910 -10.31 24.66 -8.08
C ARG A 910 -10.80 25.14 -9.45
N GLN A 911 -9.89 25.57 -10.33
CA GLN A 911 -10.24 25.96 -11.70
C GLN A 911 -10.77 24.79 -12.53
N ASN A 912 -10.20 23.59 -12.39
CA ASN A 912 -10.67 22.39 -13.09
C ASN A 912 -12.10 22.02 -12.66
N PHE A 913 -12.39 21.96 -11.35
CA PHE A 913 -13.75 21.74 -10.85
C PHE A 913 -14.73 22.83 -11.28
N HIS A 914 -14.31 24.11 -11.27
CA HIS A 914 -15.14 25.22 -11.74
C HIS A 914 -15.51 25.07 -13.23
N ASN A 915 -14.52 24.79 -14.08
CA ASN A 915 -14.71 24.64 -15.52
C ASN A 915 -15.65 23.47 -15.87
N GLU A 916 -15.44 22.31 -15.22
CA GLU A 916 -16.28 21.13 -15.45
C GLU A 916 -17.72 21.35 -14.94
N TYR A 917 -17.89 21.95 -13.76
CA TYR A 917 -19.21 22.26 -13.22
C TYR A 917 -19.97 23.28 -14.07
N ALA A 918 -19.28 24.31 -14.58
CA ALA A 918 -19.87 25.30 -15.48
C ALA A 918 -20.33 24.66 -16.81
N ALA A 919 -19.52 23.77 -17.39
CA ALA A 919 -19.87 23.04 -18.60
C ALA A 919 -21.08 22.10 -18.38
N LEU A 920 -21.09 21.34 -17.28
CA LEU A 920 -22.23 20.48 -16.92
C LEU A 920 -23.50 21.29 -16.70
N ASN A 921 -23.44 22.37 -15.94
CA ASN A 921 -24.63 23.19 -15.66
C ASN A 921 -25.19 23.86 -16.93
N ALA A 922 -24.33 24.28 -17.86
CA ALA A 922 -24.74 24.83 -19.15
C ALA A 922 -25.41 23.79 -20.07
N ILE A 923 -25.00 22.53 -20.01
CA ILE A 923 -25.65 21.42 -20.74
C ILE A 923 -26.99 21.03 -20.09
N LEU A 924 -27.02 20.96 -18.76
CA LEU A 924 -28.13 20.41 -17.99
C LEU A 924 -29.23 21.45 -17.65
N ASN A 925 -28.97 22.75 -17.77
CA ASN A 925 -29.85 23.82 -17.27
C ASN A 925 -30.29 23.57 -15.81
N GLY A 926 -29.35 23.18 -14.95
CA GLY A 926 -29.59 22.84 -13.54
C GLY A 926 -30.31 21.50 -13.28
N LYS A 927 -30.54 20.65 -14.29
CA LYS A 927 -31.23 19.35 -14.14
C LYS A 927 -30.25 18.18 -14.12
N PHE A 928 -29.86 17.74 -12.93
CA PHE A 928 -29.05 16.53 -12.73
C PHE A 928 -29.88 15.25 -12.98
N SER A 929 -29.24 14.17 -13.45
CA SER A 929 -29.87 12.85 -13.47
C SER A 929 -29.64 12.12 -12.16
N VAL A 930 -30.55 11.22 -11.81
CA VAL A 930 -30.38 10.28 -10.68
C VAL A 930 -29.64 9.01 -11.15
N ASP A 931 -29.53 8.79 -12.47
CA ASP A 931 -28.78 7.68 -13.06
C ASP A 931 -27.25 7.89 -13.03
N ASP A 932 -26.78 9.10 -12.68
CA ASP A 932 -25.35 9.43 -12.58
C ASP A 932 -24.73 8.82 -11.33
N LYS A 933 -23.64 8.03 -11.49
CA LYS A 933 -22.97 7.31 -10.39
C LYS A 933 -22.55 8.19 -9.20
N VAL A 934 -22.22 9.45 -9.44
CA VAL A 934 -21.86 10.44 -8.42
C VAL A 934 -22.49 11.76 -8.81
N ILE A 935 -23.41 12.26 -8.01
CA ILE A 935 -23.86 13.66 -8.14
C ILE A 935 -22.89 14.55 -7.37
N TRP A 936 -22.65 15.75 -7.88
CA TRP A 936 -21.73 16.68 -7.24
C TRP A 936 -22.07 18.15 -7.53
N SER A 937 -21.54 19.04 -6.71
CA SER A 937 -21.68 20.49 -6.88
C SER A 937 -20.40 21.22 -6.49
N TYR A 938 -20.15 22.35 -7.14
CA TYR A 938 -19.04 23.25 -6.85
C TYR A 938 -19.56 24.56 -6.24
N THR A 939 -18.85 25.10 -5.25
CA THR A 939 -19.11 26.42 -4.67
C THR A 939 -17.78 27.16 -4.50
N ALA A 940 -17.54 28.21 -5.28
CA ALA A 940 -16.47 29.16 -4.96
C ALA A 940 -16.89 29.96 -3.71
N VAL A 941 -16.02 30.05 -2.72
CA VAL A 941 -16.21 30.87 -1.50
C VAL A 941 -15.62 32.26 -1.73
N ASN A 942 -14.40 32.29 -2.26
CA ASN A 942 -13.73 33.48 -2.80
C ASN A 942 -12.70 33.03 -3.87
N GLU A 943 -11.81 33.92 -4.31
CA GLU A 943 -10.76 33.60 -5.29
C GLU A 943 -9.69 32.59 -4.78
N HIS A 944 -9.56 32.44 -3.46
CA HIS A 944 -8.58 31.56 -2.81
C HIS A 944 -9.18 30.25 -2.27
N ALA A 945 -10.50 30.12 -2.17
CA ALA A 945 -11.17 28.98 -1.54
C ALA A 945 -12.45 28.50 -2.27
N SER A 946 -12.68 27.19 -2.25
CA SER A 946 -13.91 26.56 -2.79
C SER A 946 -14.27 25.27 -2.05
N VAL A 947 -15.54 24.88 -2.12
CA VAL A 947 -16.07 23.61 -1.60
C VAL A 947 -16.64 22.78 -2.75
N VAL A 948 -16.28 21.51 -2.82
CA VAL A 948 -16.95 20.50 -3.65
C VAL A 948 -17.79 19.61 -2.74
N ARG A 949 -19.08 19.41 -3.05
CA ARG A 949 -19.94 18.45 -2.33
C ARG A 949 -20.31 17.30 -3.25
N LEU A 950 -20.29 16.07 -2.75
CA LEU A 950 -20.50 14.85 -3.51
C LEU A 950 -21.49 13.92 -2.78
N ALA A 951 -22.31 13.19 -3.53
CA ALA A 951 -23.14 12.11 -3.03
C ALA A 951 -23.22 10.94 -4.04
N SER A 952 -23.29 9.72 -3.53
CA SER A 952 -23.34 8.50 -4.34
C SER A 952 -24.06 7.35 -3.61
N THR A 953 -24.43 6.32 -4.34
CA THR A 953 -24.93 5.04 -3.82
C THR A 953 -23.80 4.08 -3.39
N ASP A 954 -22.53 4.50 -3.53
CA ASP A 954 -21.32 3.71 -3.31
C ASP A 954 -20.15 4.65 -2.94
N ASP A 955 -19.35 4.34 -1.92
CA ASP A 955 -18.25 5.21 -1.49
C ASP A 955 -16.99 5.06 -2.35
N GLU A 956 -16.74 3.88 -2.93
CA GLU A 956 -15.68 3.70 -3.93
C GLU A 956 -15.93 4.56 -5.18
N ALA A 957 -17.19 4.75 -5.60
CA ALA A 957 -17.52 5.71 -6.68
C ALA A 957 -17.08 7.15 -6.36
N ILE A 958 -17.21 7.62 -5.11
CA ILE A 958 -16.71 8.94 -4.67
C ILE A 958 -15.17 8.97 -4.68
N LYS A 959 -14.53 7.93 -4.15
CA LYS A 959 -13.06 7.79 -4.10
C LYS A 959 -12.45 7.80 -5.51
N LEU A 960 -13.05 7.07 -6.45
CA LEU A 960 -12.68 7.08 -7.88
C LEU A 960 -12.93 8.45 -8.53
N PHE A 961 -14.07 9.09 -8.26
CA PHE A 961 -14.39 10.43 -8.78
C PHE A 961 -13.33 11.47 -8.36
N LEU A 962 -12.88 11.41 -7.10
CA LEU A 962 -11.83 12.27 -6.56
C LEU A 962 -10.45 11.92 -7.13
N ARG A 963 -10.10 10.62 -7.23
CA ARG A 963 -8.86 10.15 -7.87
C ARG A 963 -8.71 10.63 -9.31
N ASP A 964 -9.80 10.74 -10.06
CA ASP A 964 -9.71 11.09 -11.48
C ASP A 964 -9.63 12.61 -11.70
N ARG A 965 -10.06 13.43 -10.71
CA ARG A 965 -10.09 14.90 -10.79
C ARG A 965 -9.02 15.61 -9.97
N CYS A 966 -8.61 15.06 -8.84
CA CYS A 966 -7.57 15.62 -7.98
C CYS A 966 -6.14 15.42 -8.54
N THR A 967 -5.99 15.00 -9.79
CA THR A 967 -4.70 14.72 -10.43
C THR A 967 -3.67 15.88 -10.40
N PRO A 968 -4.04 17.18 -10.35
CA PRO A 968 -3.07 18.26 -10.11
C PRO A 968 -2.26 18.09 -8.80
N LEU A 969 -2.79 17.41 -7.78
CA LEU A 969 -2.05 17.15 -6.53
C LEU A 969 -0.81 16.27 -6.74
N GLN A 970 -0.69 15.55 -7.86
CA GLN A 970 0.55 14.86 -8.23
C GLN A 970 1.75 15.82 -8.38
N LYS A 971 1.51 17.11 -8.69
CA LYS A 971 2.55 18.15 -8.72
C LYS A 971 3.00 18.59 -7.32
N VAL A 972 2.16 18.35 -6.31
CA VAL A 972 2.38 18.79 -4.92
C VAL A 972 2.96 17.66 -4.06
N VAL A 973 2.43 16.43 -4.17
CA VAL A 973 2.87 15.26 -3.37
C VAL A 973 3.60 14.18 -4.17
N GLY A 974 3.69 14.32 -5.49
CA GLY A 974 4.28 13.32 -6.38
C GLY A 974 3.40 12.09 -6.61
N VAL A 975 3.77 11.31 -7.63
CA VAL A 975 2.96 10.18 -8.11
C VAL A 975 2.82 9.08 -7.05
N GLU A 976 3.86 8.77 -6.28
CA GLU A 976 3.79 7.71 -5.27
C GLU A 976 2.82 8.05 -4.13
N ALA A 977 2.94 9.24 -3.54
CA ALA A 977 2.08 9.67 -2.45
C ALA A 977 0.64 9.88 -2.93
N TYR A 978 0.47 10.41 -4.15
CA TYR A 978 -0.84 10.53 -4.78
C TYR A 978 -1.56 9.19 -4.94
N LEU A 979 -0.84 8.15 -5.40
CA LEU A 979 -1.37 6.79 -5.49
C LEU A 979 -1.63 6.13 -4.12
N ARG A 980 -1.18 6.72 -3.00
CA ARG A 980 -1.55 6.33 -1.64
C ARG A 980 -2.81 7.03 -1.13
N CYS A 981 -3.22 8.16 -1.72
CA CYS A 981 -4.41 8.93 -1.32
C CYS A 981 -5.75 8.29 -1.70
N PHE A 982 -5.76 7.42 -2.72
CA PHE A 982 -6.97 6.88 -3.35
C PHE A 982 -6.81 5.38 -3.64
N ARG A 983 -6.30 4.62 -2.65
CA ARG A 983 -5.74 3.28 -2.85
C ARG A 983 -6.64 2.12 -2.41
#